data_AF-A0A8H4CB63-F1
#
_entry.id   AF-A0A8H4CB63-F1
#
_cell.length_a   1.000
_cell.length_b   1.000
_cell.length_c   1.000
_cell.angle_alpha   90.00
_cell.angle_beta   90.00
_cell.angle_gamma   90.00
#
_symmetry.space_group_name_H-M   'P 1'
#
loop_
_entity.id
_entity.type
_entity.pdbx_description
1 polymer ?
#
loop_
_entity_poly.entity_id
_entity_poly.type
_entity_poly.pdbx_seq_one_letter_code
_entity_poly.pdbx_strand_id
1 'polypeptide(L)'
;MPYSESAQAALVQWANTFPLDKKADSINDYLDGILLSQVLQDLDPSFDANTSEGPLYNVYKGIHRLVYRECPGLVGKVKSADIRPRAREAQPEAIAQVPIIMTDTVVLFRPMDPLIRKFTQLIAVLFAIAMLGSNNERYVMRITKDISDKSVLMQLQRITQDMKQAMEEADAADLDDTSDATHEGHDADLAMEADNIRLRSELDKRGKLLADMETRLGHLQESYDDLKDEVVAKGRELEAFHSAQDGAGKEVIRSLELKLREQDELIANQEAQAEDDRIAKERLQSEVSALKAKTQKLEALDDEVKELRFKNEELSRKANMVERYKQKLEAQSTLSKEMDNLLYEKEQMQRDLIEYEKVLKRNQALEQTNEQYASKLRDYELQYVELDAQRRALHDDTMQLRARLQSLDAQRLSDERLISELQEQIATGAGSSAMSPDAASAGFSLEQELDSAGSSAPPNLSLEVSRLKAENNLLRSGMGSASENARLRQELEDERRQRERLQSTYNDTFEKHQLAEAQVSALIGGGGEKSVEFVNMLIPLGLERVLTQEYYFSEVLANLKIQVAQMTHELQAEKRKLTEVQAQLADKDRELLSARTDLSAVAKDSVTALEELKSTDQLISASVREELEAARLQIRNLSADLENRQSSLINALLEKDKLRKELDEVKEGRQDGAESSEVSQKREDKIEKLRARLKERQSVRFRHILQISPKSEPDAPESPELPAEPRASMLYDSDPKPRLMAPPCHPHTFSERQPRHKEPVQKKAWIKSQLEKSEQEKYDLQRKLKAAEGGEAAAAQKAASDQIIKNLQRENALIATAWYDLTSRIQSNHVVLQRRNEVPKSWLGKQRQMVNATPRR
;
A
#
# COMPACT_ATOMS: atom_id res chain seq x y z
N MET A 1 -73.28 -19.20 7.45
CA MET A 1 -72.14 -18.57 8.18
C MET A 1 -70.84 -18.92 7.47
N PRO A 2 -69.77 -18.11 7.57
CA PRO A 2 -68.43 -18.60 7.26
C PRO A 2 -67.99 -19.64 8.31
N TYR A 3 -67.31 -20.70 7.89
CA TYR A 3 -66.66 -21.65 8.80
C TYR A 3 -65.43 -21.00 9.44
N SER A 4 -65.18 -21.28 10.73
CA SER A 4 -63.98 -20.83 11.45
C SER A 4 -62.71 -21.48 10.89
N GLU A 5 -61.55 -20.89 11.15
CA GLU A 5 -60.26 -21.44 10.74
C GLU A 5 -60.01 -22.86 11.33
N SER A 6 -60.54 -23.14 12.53
CA SER A 6 -60.54 -24.48 13.13
C SER A 6 -61.35 -25.50 12.33
N ALA A 7 -62.53 -25.12 11.84
CA ALA A 7 -63.39 -25.96 11.00
C ALA A 7 -62.80 -26.13 9.59
N GLN A 8 -62.17 -25.08 9.07
CA GLN A 8 -61.44 -25.11 7.80
C GLN A 8 -60.26 -26.09 7.83
N ALA A 9 -59.39 -26.02 8.85
CA ALA A 9 -58.29 -26.96 9.03
C ALA A 9 -58.78 -28.40 9.19
N ALA A 10 -59.86 -28.62 9.95
CA ALA A 10 -60.47 -29.93 10.12
C ALA A 10 -60.99 -30.53 8.80
N LEU A 11 -61.60 -29.72 7.93
CA LEU A 11 -62.06 -30.15 6.60
C LEU A 11 -60.90 -30.49 5.65
N VAL A 12 -59.77 -29.78 5.72
CA VAL A 12 -58.56 -30.10 4.94
C VAL A 12 -57.94 -31.42 5.44
N GLN A 13 -57.84 -31.60 6.76
CA GLN A 13 -57.35 -32.86 7.35
C GLN A 13 -58.27 -34.04 7.03
N TRP A 14 -59.59 -33.82 6.95
CA TRP A 14 -60.54 -34.79 6.43
C TRP A 14 -60.29 -35.16 4.97
N ALA A 15 -60.20 -34.18 4.08
CA ALA A 15 -59.99 -34.42 2.66
C ALA A 15 -58.64 -35.12 2.37
N ASN A 16 -57.62 -34.89 3.21
CA ASN A 16 -56.33 -35.60 3.19
C ASN A 16 -56.39 -37.09 3.63
N THR A 17 -57.55 -37.62 4.01
CA THR A 17 -57.77 -39.07 4.20
C THR A 17 -58.05 -39.82 2.89
N PHE A 18 -58.32 -39.08 1.79
CA PHE A 18 -58.50 -39.66 0.46
C PHE A 18 -57.15 -39.93 -0.23
N PRO A 19 -57.09 -40.87 -1.19
CA PRO A 19 -55.90 -41.08 -2.01
C PRO A 19 -55.72 -39.91 -3.00
N LEU A 20 -55.05 -38.85 -2.57
CA LEU A 20 -54.72 -37.66 -3.37
C LEU A 20 -53.29 -37.71 -3.89
N ASP A 21 -53.03 -37.19 -5.09
CA ASP A 21 -51.68 -37.09 -5.67
C ASP A 21 -50.76 -36.15 -4.87
N LYS A 22 -51.34 -35.10 -4.28
CA LYS A 22 -50.70 -34.17 -3.36
C LYS A 22 -51.61 -33.99 -2.14
N LYS A 23 -51.05 -34.03 -0.94
CA LYS A 23 -51.76 -33.59 0.27
C LYS A 23 -51.87 -32.06 0.26
N ALA A 24 -53.03 -31.56 0.68
CA ALA A 24 -53.29 -30.13 0.83
C ALA A 24 -52.86 -29.64 2.21
N ASP A 25 -52.19 -28.49 2.27
CA ASP A 25 -51.85 -27.82 3.52
C ASP A 25 -52.92 -26.75 3.87
N SER A 26 -53.70 -26.31 2.88
CA SER A 26 -54.75 -25.30 3.03
C SER A 26 -55.90 -25.49 2.04
N ILE A 27 -57.04 -24.81 2.27
CA ILE A 27 -58.15 -24.73 1.30
C ILE A 27 -57.68 -24.13 -0.04
N ASN A 28 -56.62 -23.31 -0.01
CA ASN A 28 -56.01 -22.74 -1.21
C ASN A 28 -55.51 -23.80 -2.21
N ASP A 29 -55.12 -24.99 -1.75
CA ASP A 29 -54.71 -26.11 -2.62
C ASP A 29 -55.87 -26.72 -3.41
N TYR A 30 -57.13 -26.49 -3.01
CA TYR A 30 -58.32 -27.03 -3.71
C TYR A 30 -58.86 -26.07 -4.77
N LEU A 31 -58.29 -24.85 -4.91
CA LEU A 31 -58.81 -23.80 -5.80
C LEU A 31 -58.64 -24.10 -7.30
N ASP A 32 -57.80 -25.06 -7.66
CA ASP A 32 -57.63 -25.57 -9.02
C ASP A 32 -58.74 -26.54 -9.46
N GLY A 33 -59.44 -27.14 -8.50
CA GLY A 33 -60.44 -28.20 -8.71
C GLY A 33 -59.87 -29.60 -8.87
N ILE A 34 -58.55 -29.79 -8.95
CA ILE A 34 -57.91 -31.08 -9.24
C ILE A 34 -58.02 -31.99 -8.02
N LEU A 35 -57.56 -31.53 -6.85
CA LEU A 35 -57.71 -32.29 -5.60
C LEU A 35 -59.19 -32.50 -5.23
N LEU A 36 -60.07 -31.56 -5.59
CA LEU A 36 -61.50 -31.68 -5.37
C LEU A 36 -62.16 -32.71 -6.29
N SER A 37 -61.66 -32.90 -7.52
CA SER A 37 -62.11 -34.00 -8.40
C SER A 37 -61.70 -35.38 -7.88
N GLN A 38 -60.54 -35.49 -7.23
CA GLN A 38 -60.03 -36.76 -6.68
C GLN A 38 -60.87 -37.21 -5.47
N VAL A 39 -61.19 -36.28 -4.56
CA VAL A 39 -62.15 -36.55 -3.46
C VAL A 39 -63.52 -36.95 -4.01
N LEU A 40 -64.01 -36.24 -5.04
CA LEU A 40 -65.31 -36.54 -5.66
C LEU A 40 -65.35 -37.92 -6.35
N GLN A 41 -64.25 -38.38 -6.94
CA GLN A 41 -64.20 -39.65 -7.69
C GLN A 41 -64.25 -40.90 -6.80
N ASP A 42 -63.72 -40.85 -5.57
CA ASP A 42 -63.91 -41.94 -4.59
C ASP A 42 -65.29 -41.89 -3.90
N LEU A 43 -65.91 -40.71 -3.82
CA LEU A 43 -67.28 -40.53 -3.30
C LEU A 43 -68.36 -40.93 -4.32
N ASP A 44 -68.15 -40.65 -5.61
CA ASP A 44 -69.01 -41.06 -6.72
C ASP A 44 -68.18 -41.67 -7.87
N PRO A 45 -68.00 -43.00 -7.89
CA PRO A 45 -67.30 -43.69 -8.98
C PRO A 45 -67.95 -43.55 -10.37
N SER A 46 -69.12 -42.92 -10.49
CA SER A 46 -69.73 -42.55 -11.78
C SER A 46 -69.29 -41.18 -12.31
N PHE A 47 -68.41 -40.48 -11.60
CA PHE A 47 -67.84 -39.20 -12.01
C PHE A 47 -66.60 -39.36 -12.91
N ASP A 48 -66.68 -38.84 -14.13
CA ASP A 48 -65.54 -38.66 -15.05
C ASP A 48 -65.16 -37.17 -15.13
N ALA A 49 -63.88 -36.88 -14.94
CA ALA A 49 -63.32 -35.53 -14.99
C ALA A 49 -63.15 -35.00 -16.43
N ASN A 50 -63.11 -35.88 -17.45
CA ASN A 50 -62.73 -35.58 -18.83
C ASN A 50 -63.84 -34.91 -19.67
N THR A 51 -64.50 -33.89 -19.13
CA THR A 51 -65.51 -33.10 -19.86
C THR A 51 -64.97 -31.72 -20.30
N SER A 52 -65.32 -31.30 -21.52
CA SER A 52 -64.75 -30.13 -22.22
C SER A 52 -65.06 -28.75 -21.58
N GLU A 53 -65.81 -28.68 -20.48
CA GLU A 53 -66.27 -27.43 -19.85
C GLU A 53 -65.36 -26.94 -18.69
N GLY A 54 -64.24 -27.63 -18.43
CA GLY A 54 -63.19 -27.22 -17.47
C GLY A 54 -63.33 -27.84 -16.06
N PRO A 55 -62.21 -28.06 -15.33
CA PRO A 55 -62.19 -28.90 -14.12
C PRO A 55 -63.14 -28.40 -13.02
N LEU A 56 -63.08 -27.11 -12.68
CA LEU A 56 -63.95 -26.50 -11.66
C LEU A 56 -65.44 -26.59 -11.99
N TYR A 57 -65.80 -26.47 -13.27
CA TYR A 57 -67.18 -26.57 -13.72
C TYR A 57 -67.67 -28.02 -13.65
N ASN A 58 -66.86 -28.96 -14.15
CA ASN A 58 -67.14 -30.40 -14.09
C ASN A 58 -67.35 -30.85 -12.64
N VAL A 59 -66.44 -30.49 -11.73
CA VAL A 59 -66.51 -30.82 -10.31
C VAL A 59 -67.76 -30.25 -9.65
N TYR A 60 -68.08 -28.95 -9.84
CA TYR A 60 -69.32 -28.40 -9.27
C TYR A 60 -70.59 -29.09 -9.81
N LYS A 61 -70.63 -29.40 -11.12
CA LYS A 61 -71.72 -30.13 -11.78
C LYS A 61 -71.86 -31.55 -11.20
N GLY A 62 -70.74 -32.21 -10.90
CA GLY A 62 -70.69 -33.51 -10.21
C GLY A 62 -71.18 -33.43 -8.76
N ILE A 63 -70.65 -32.50 -7.96
CA ILE A 63 -71.10 -32.27 -6.56
C ILE A 63 -72.61 -31.99 -6.52
N HIS A 64 -73.13 -31.13 -7.40
CA HIS A 64 -74.57 -30.83 -7.43
C HIS A 64 -75.41 -32.05 -7.84
N ARG A 65 -74.93 -32.92 -8.74
CA ARG A 65 -75.61 -34.20 -9.06
C ARG A 65 -75.58 -35.14 -7.85
N LEU A 66 -74.44 -35.28 -7.19
CA LEU A 66 -74.28 -36.15 -6.03
C LEU A 66 -75.16 -35.72 -4.85
N VAL A 67 -75.20 -34.43 -4.53
CA VAL A 67 -76.09 -33.89 -3.48
C VAL A 67 -77.57 -34.12 -3.80
N TYR A 68 -77.98 -33.95 -5.07
CA TYR A 68 -79.36 -34.24 -5.47
C TYR A 68 -79.73 -35.73 -5.32
N ARG A 69 -78.75 -36.64 -5.41
CA ARG A 69 -78.94 -38.10 -5.24
C ARG A 69 -78.91 -38.55 -3.78
N GLU A 70 -77.98 -38.02 -2.98
CA GLU A 70 -77.68 -38.53 -1.64
C GLU A 70 -78.28 -37.67 -0.50
N CYS A 71 -78.43 -36.36 -0.68
CA CYS A 71 -78.82 -35.41 0.38
C CYS A 71 -79.62 -34.21 -0.20
N PRO A 72 -80.84 -34.41 -0.76
CA PRO A 72 -81.53 -33.41 -1.57
C PRO A 72 -81.80 -32.06 -0.87
N GLY A 73 -82.10 -32.03 0.44
CA GLY A 73 -82.29 -30.76 1.17
C GLY A 73 -81.02 -29.88 1.23
N LEU A 74 -79.82 -30.45 1.04
CA LEU A 74 -78.57 -29.66 0.95
C LEU A 74 -78.35 -28.98 -0.42
N VAL A 75 -79.23 -29.19 -1.41
CA VAL A 75 -79.15 -28.51 -2.73
C VAL A 75 -79.14 -26.99 -2.59
N GLY A 76 -79.83 -26.42 -1.59
CA GLY A 76 -79.76 -24.99 -1.29
C GLY A 76 -78.36 -24.51 -0.89
N LYS A 77 -77.62 -25.31 -0.11
CA LYS A 77 -76.23 -24.98 0.28
C LYS A 77 -75.28 -25.05 -0.92
N VAL A 78 -75.42 -26.04 -1.80
CA VAL A 78 -74.63 -26.12 -3.05
C VAL A 78 -74.87 -24.89 -3.92
N LYS A 79 -76.13 -24.51 -4.16
CA LYS A 79 -76.49 -23.32 -4.93
C LYS A 79 -75.89 -22.03 -4.35
N SER A 80 -75.81 -21.91 -3.01
CA SER A 80 -75.15 -20.77 -2.36
C SER A 80 -73.63 -20.73 -2.61
N ALA A 81 -73.02 -21.86 -2.96
CA ALA A 81 -71.60 -22.03 -3.21
C ALA A 81 -71.23 -22.05 -4.71
N ASP A 82 -72.09 -21.54 -5.60
CA ASP A 82 -71.91 -21.66 -7.06
C ASP A 82 -70.59 -21.03 -7.56
N ILE A 83 -69.70 -21.86 -8.11
CA ILE A 83 -68.42 -21.46 -8.71
C ILE A 83 -68.45 -21.44 -10.25
N ARG A 84 -69.55 -21.84 -10.90
CA ARG A 84 -69.69 -21.85 -12.36
C ARG A 84 -69.43 -20.51 -13.04
N PRO A 85 -69.81 -19.33 -12.48
CA PRO A 85 -69.48 -18.04 -13.08
C PRO A 85 -67.97 -17.87 -13.32
N ARG A 86 -67.16 -18.17 -12.30
CA ARG A 86 -65.69 -18.05 -12.37
C ARG A 86 -65.04 -19.15 -13.22
N ALA A 87 -65.60 -20.37 -13.22
CA ALA A 87 -65.13 -21.44 -14.09
C ALA A 87 -65.34 -21.13 -15.59
N ARG A 88 -66.22 -20.19 -15.94
CA ARG A 88 -66.46 -19.71 -17.30
C ARG A 88 -65.56 -18.53 -17.71
N GLU A 89 -64.85 -17.92 -16.76
CA GLU A 89 -63.99 -16.74 -16.94
C GLU A 89 -62.49 -17.07 -16.86
N ALA A 90 -62.12 -18.26 -16.39
CA ALA A 90 -60.74 -18.65 -16.09
C ALA A 90 -60.04 -19.39 -17.25
N GLN A 91 -59.11 -18.72 -17.93
CA GLN A 91 -58.05 -19.39 -18.71
C GLN A 91 -57.07 -20.11 -17.75
N PRO A 92 -56.59 -21.32 -18.08
CA PRO A 92 -56.05 -22.27 -17.09
C PRO A 92 -54.58 -22.05 -16.63
N GLU A 93 -54.09 -20.81 -16.58
CA GLU A 93 -52.73 -20.48 -16.10
C GLU A 93 -52.66 -19.39 -15.00
N ALA A 94 -53.73 -18.61 -14.78
CA ALA A 94 -53.65 -17.35 -14.03
C ALA A 94 -54.01 -17.43 -12.52
N ILE A 95 -54.16 -18.63 -11.94
CA ILE A 95 -54.68 -18.80 -10.55
C ILE A 95 -53.59 -19.21 -9.53
N ALA A 96 -52.44 -19.73 -9.97
CA ALA A 96 -51.37 -20.23 -9.09
C ALA A 96 -50.27 -19.19 -8.75
N GLN A 97 -50.33 -17.97 -9.28
CA GLN A 97 -49.25 -16.98 -9.15
C GLN A 97 -49.75 -15.57 -8.79
N VAL A 98 -50.15 -15.38 -7.53
CA VAL A 98 -50.22 -14.06 -6.90
C VAL A 98 -49.42 -14.11 -5.58
N PRO A 99 -48.24 -13.49 -5.50
CA PRO A 99 -47.44 -13.50 -4.27
C PRO A 99 -48.17 -12.81 -3.10
N ILE A 100 -48.15 -13.45 -1.93
CA ILE A 100 -48.66 -12.85 -0.70
C ILE A 100 -47.70 -11.74 -0.26
N ILE A 101 -48.05 -10.48 -0.53
CA ILE A 101 -47.33 -9.34 0.02
C ILE A 101 -47.59 -9.29 1.53
N MET A 102 -46.58 -9.67 2.32
CA MET A 102 -46.61 -9.50 3.76
C MET A 102 -46.38 -8.02 4.11
N THR A 103 -47.39 -7.40 4.71
CA THR A 103 -47.28 -6.10 5.37
C THR A 103 -47.79 -6.23 6.80
N ASP A 104 -46.89 -6.12 7.78
CA ASP A 104 -47.24 -6.11 9.19
C ASP A 104 -47.92 -4.79 9.56
N THR A 105 -49.25 -4.80 9.73
CA THR A 105 -49.95 -3.90 10.66
C THR A 105 -51.39 -4.33 10.90
N VAL A 106 -51.80 -4.29 12.18
CA VAL A 106 -53.20 -4.31 12.68
C VAL A 106 -54.04 -5.56 12.31
N VAL A 107 -54.28 -6.41 13.32
CA VAL A 107 -55.26 -7.51 13.25
C VAL A 107 -56.68 -6.94 13.35
N LEU A 108 -57.29 -6.62 12.20
CA LEU A 108 -58.72 -6.32 12.09
C LEU A 108 -59.39 -7.27 11.10
N PHE A 109 -59.98 -8.34 11.65
CA PHE A 109 -61.04 -9.18 11.07
C PHE A 109 -61.00 -9.35 9.54
N ARG A 110 -59.92 -9.97 9.01
CA ARG A 110 -59.73 -10.20 7.56
C ARG A 110 -61.01 -10.82 6.96
N PRO A 111 -61.67 -10.17 5.99
CA PRO A 111 -62.81 -10.79 5.31
C PRO A 111 -62.30 -11.97 4.48
N MET A 112 -62.43 -13.19 5.02
CA MET A 112 -62.13 -14.44 4.29
C MET A 112 -62.66 -14.36 2.86
N ASP A 113 -61.82 -14.62 1.87
CA ASP A 113 -62.15 -14.36 0.47
C ASP A 113 -63.47 -15.03 0.06
N PRO A 114 -64.34 -14.36 -0.73
CA PRO A 114 -65.58 -14.96 -1.23
C PRO A 114 -65.35 -16.29 -1.96
N LEU A 115 -64.16 -16.46 -2.56
CA LEU A 115 -63.73 -17.71 -3.17
C LEU A 115 -63.47 -18.80 -2.12
N ILE A 116 -62.58 -18.56 -1.14
CA ILE A 116 -62.24 -19.53 -0.09
C ILE A 116 -63.51 -20.00 0.62
N ARG A 117 -64.43 -19.07 0.96
CA ARG A 117 -65.74 -19.41 1.56
C ARG A 117 -66.55 -20.40 0.72
N LYS A 118 -66.60 -20.23 -0.62
CA LYS A 118 -67.31 -21.15 -1.52
C LYS A 118 -66.65 -22.53 -1.56
N PHE A 119 -65.32 -22.61 -1.65
CA PHE A 119 -64.62 -23.90 -1.64
C PHE A 119 -64.75 -24.60 -0.27
N THR A 120 -64.66 -23.87 0.85
CA THR A 120 -64.97 -24.45 2.17
C THR A 120 -66.39 -25.01 2.21
N GLN A 121 -67.37 -24.28 1.67
CA GLN A 121 -68.76 -24.71 1.66
C GLN A 121 -68.98 -25.97 0.78
N LEU A 122 -68.26 -26.10 -0.34
CA LEU A 122 -68.28 -27.30 -1.18
C LEU A 122 -67.62 -28.51 -0.51
N ILE A 123 -66.46 -28.33 0.14
CA ILE A 123 -65.78 -29.39 0.91
C ILE A 123 -66.65 -29.80 2.11
N ALA A 124 -67.27 -28.86 2.81
CA ALA A 124 -68.19 -29.14 3.92
C ALA A 124 -69.45 -29.90 3.48
N VAL A 125 -69.96 -29.64 2.26
CA VAL A 125 -71.09 -30.40 1.70
C VAL A 125 -70.64 -31.80 1.23
N LEU A 126 -69.45 -31.96 0.66
CA LEU A 126 -68.90 -33.29 0.35
C LEU A 126 -68.65 -34.12 1.62
N PHE A 127 -68.17 -33.48 2.69
CA PHE A 127 -68.08 -34.10 4.01
C PHE A 127 -69.46 -34.48 4.56
N ALA A 128 -70.48 -33.61 4.40
CA ALA A 128 -71.84 -33.95 4.79
C ALA A 128 -72.40 -35.15 4.01
N ILE A 129 -72.16 -35.26 2.69
CA ILE A 129 -72.52 -36.45 1.90
C ILE A 129 -71.79 -37.69 2.44
N ALA A 130 -70.50 -37.59 2.76
CA ALA A 130 -69.72 -38.70 3.29
C ALA A 130 -70.17 -39.18 4.67
N MET A 131 -70.90 -38.34 5.44
CA MET A 131 -71.39 -38.65 6.79
C MET A 131 -72.90 -38.96 6.86
N LEU A 132 -73.70 -38.39 5.94
CA LEU A 132 -75.18 -38.47 5.95
C LEU A 132 -75.77 -39.19 4.72
N GLY A 133 -74.99 -39.38 3.66
CA GLY A 133 -75.39 -40.11 2.45
C GLY A 133 -75.32 -41.63 2.59
N SER A 134 -75.75 -42.34 1.55
CA SER A 134 -76.03 -43.79 1.59
C SER A 134 -74.84 -44.71 1.93
N ASN A 135 -73.60 -44.23 1.75
CA ASN A 135 -72.37 -45.00 1.91
C ASN A 135 -71.52 -44.57 3.13
N ASN A 136 -72.15 -43.93 4.13
CA ASN A 136 -71.43 -43.26 5.22
C ASN A 136 -70.53 -44.17 6.07
N GLU A 137 -70.90 -45.43 6.33
CA GLU A 137 -70.09 -46.38 7.12
C GLU A 137 -68.63 -46.48 6.65
N ARG A 138 -68.42 -46.55 5.32
CA ARG A 138 -67.09 -46.62 4.67
C ARG A 138 -66.20 -45.43 5.04
N TYR A 139 -66.79 -44.24 5.15
CA TYR A 139 -66.07 -43.00 5.43
C TYR A 139 -65.96 -42.74 6.93
N VAL A 140 -66.99 -43.02 7.73
CA VAL A 140 -66.92 -42.96 9.20
C VAL A 140 -65.80 -43.85 9.74
N MET A 141 -65.64 -45.07 9.20
CA MET A 141 -64.51 -45.95 9.56
C MET A 141 -63.15 -45.37 9.15
N ARG A 142 -63.04 -44.79 7.95
CA ARG A 142 -61.79 -44.15 7.46
C ARG A 142 -61.39 -42.97 8.36
N ILE A 143 -62.33 -42.07 8.63
CA ILE A 143 -62.14 -40.87 9.47
C ILE A 143 -61.67 -41.26 10.87
N THR A 144 -62.33 -42.23 11.49
CA THR A 144 -62.01 -42.70 12.86
C THR A 144 -60.65 -43.40 12.95
N LYS A 145 -60.16 -43.96 11.83
CA LYS A 145 -58.86 -44.65 11.75
C LYS A 145 -57.72 -43.67 11.46
N ASP A 146 -57.90 -42.76 10.51
CA ASP A 146 -56.82 -41.97 9.93
C ASP A 146 -56.72 -40.55 10.56
N ILE A 147 -57.72 -40.12 11.36
CA ILE A 147 -57.68 -38.89 12.17
C ILE A 147 -57.73 -39.25 13.67
N SER A 148 -56.59 -39.11 14.36
CA SER A 148 -56.46 -39.39 15.79
C SER A 148 -56.75 -38.20 16.71
N ASP A 149 -56.85 -36.98 16.17
CA ASP A 149 -57.06 -35.76 16.96
C ASP A 149 -58.56 -35.56 17.32
N LYS A 150 -58.86 -35.64 18.62
CA LYS A 150 -60.20 -35.46 19.18
C LYS A 150 -60.77 -34.05 18.97
N SER A 151 -59.92 -33.02 18.88
CA SER A 151 -60.35 -31.65 18.62
C SER A 151 -60.86 -31.49 17.19
N VAL A 152 -60.17 -32.11 16.23
CA VAL A 152 -60.54 -32.16 14.81
C VAL A 152 -61.83 -32.95 14.62
N LEU A 153 -61.94 -34.13 15.24
CA LEU A 153 -63.17 -34.93 15.23
C LEU A 153 -64.38 -34.16 15.80
N MET A 154 -64.18 -33.35 16.85
CA MET A 154 -65.24 -32.50 17.42
C MET A 154 -65.67 -31.37 16.48
N GLN A 155 -64.73 -30.74 15.75
CA GLN A 155 -65.06 -29.73 14.72
C GLN A 155 -65.85 -30.38 13.58
N LEU A 156 -65.42 -31.55 13.10
CA LEU A 156 -66.12 -32.32 12.06
C LEU A 156 -67.54 -32.73 12.50
N GLN A 157 -67.70 -33.25 13.72
CA GLN A 157 -69.02 -33.61 14.27
C GLN A 157 -69.99 -32.40 14.28
N ARG A 158 -69.49 -31.21 14.64
CA ARG A 158 -70.29 -29.98 14.63
C ARG A 158 -70.75 -29.61 13.22
N ILE A 159 -69.88 -29.72 12.22
CA ILE A 159 -70.22 -29.46 10.81
C ILE A 159 -71.33 -30.42 10.34
N THR A 160 -71.28 -31.71 10.73
CA THR A 160 -72.35 -32.67 10.43
C THR A 160 -73.69 -32.25 11.03
N GLN A 161 -73.70 -31.76 12.28
CA GLN A 161 -74.92 -31.29 12.95
C GLN A 161 -75.49 -30.02 12.29
N ASP A 162 -74.64 -29.03 12.02
CA ASP A 162 -75.01 -27.78 11.34
C ASP A 162 -75.62 -28.04 9.93
N MET A 163 -75.15 -29.08 9.24
CA MET A 163 -75.70 -29.49 7.93
C MET A 163 -76.98 -30.31 8.05
N LYS A 164 -77.15 -31.15 9.08
CA LYS A 164 -78.39 -31.92 9.30
C LYS A 164 -79.58 -31.01 9.62
N GLN A 165 -79.42 -30.04 10.52
CA GLN A 165 -80.49 -29.07 10.86
C GLN A 165 -80.96 -28.31 9.61
N ALA A 166 -80.00 -27.87 8.79
CA ALA A 166 -80.31 -27.12 7.58
C ALA A 166 -80.92 -27.95 6.43
N MET A 167 -81.13 -29.25 6.65
CA MET A 167 -81.91 -30.12 5.77
C MET A 167 -83.37 -30.17 6.22
N GLU A 168 -83.61 -30.24 7.54
CA GLU A 168 -84.95 -30.31 8.16
C GLU A 168 -85.74 -28.99 8.05
N GLU A 169 -85.05 -27.84 7.99
CA GLU A 169 -85.64 -26.51 7.79
C GLU A 169 -86.26 -26.31 6.38
N ALA A 170 -86.06 -27.24 5.42
CA ALA A 170 -86.47 -27.06 4.03
C ALA A 170 -87.82 -27.71 3.65
N ASP A 171 -88.31 -28.69 4.41
CA ASP A 171 -89.38 -29.61 3.99
C ASP A 171 -90.80 -29.22 4.48
N ALA A 172 -91.02 -27.98 4.95
CA ALA A 172 -92.15 -27.63 5.85
C ALA A 172 -93.11 -26.49 5.38
N ALA A 173 -93.50 -26.40 4.09
CA ALA A 173 -93.92 -25.09 3.50
C ALA A 173 -95.24 -24.91 2.64
N ASP A 174 -96.20 -25.86 2.46
CA ASP A 174 -97.36 -25.73 1.49
C ASP A 174 -98.81 -26.23 1.98
N LEU A 175 -100.04 -25.66 1.59
CA LEU A 175 -101.53 -26.19 1.50
C LEU A 175 -102.88 -25.31 1.92
N ASP A 176 -104.18 -25.43 1.33
CA ASP A 176 -105.73 -25.24 1.79
C ASP A 176 -107.01 -24.52 0.95
N ASP A 177 -108.43 -24.74 1.09
CA ASP A 177 -109.76 -24.05 0.46
C ASP A 177 -111.37 -24.41 0.80
N THR A 178 -112.56 -23.73 0.36
CA THR A 178 -114.13 -23.90 0.72
C THR A 178 -115.47 -23.36 -0.16
N SER A 179 -116.86 -23.66 0.04
CA SER A 179 -118.22 -23.01 -0.56
C SER A 179 -119.80 -23.56 -0.32
N ASP A 180 -121.03 -22.86 -0.61
CA ASP A 180 -122.60 -23.27 -0.63
C ASP A 180 -123.78 -22.23 -1.21
N ALA A 181 -125.22 -22.11 -1.30
CA ALA A 181 -126.68 -22.69 -1.01
C ALA A 181 -128.08 -22.03 -1.70
N THR A 182 -129.44 -22.49 -1.63
CA THR A 182 -130.82 -21.95 -2.29
C THR A 182 -132.39 -22.34 -1.82
N HIS A 183 -133.63 -21.75 -2.28
CA HIS A 183 -135.18 -22.21 -2.15
C HIS A 183 -136.54 -21.44 -2.80
N GLU A 184 -137.91 -21.86 -2.69
CA GLU A 184 -139.28 -21.43 -3.45
C GLU A 184 -140.87 -21.52 -2.87
N GLY A 185 -142.08 -21.28 -3.61
CA GLY A 185 -143.63 -21.41 -3.20
C GLY A 185 -145.00 -21.05 -4.11
N HIS A 186 -146.37 -21.32 -3.80
CA HIS A 186 -147.80 -21.13 -4.56
C HIS A 186 -149.25 -21.27 -3.74
N ASP A 187 -150.66 -21.27 -4.03
CA ASP A 187 -151.91 -20.98 -4.99
C ASP A 187 -153.44 -21.32 -4.37
N ALA A 188 -154.84 -21.32 -4.71
CA ALA A 188 -156.11 -20.91 -5.60
C ALA A 188 -157.63 -21.37 -5.02
N ASP A 189 -158.98 -21.42 -5.49
CA ASP A 189 -160.23 -20.69 -6.17
C ASP A 189 -161.76 -21.38 -6.14
N LEU A 190 -163.05 -20.78 -6.32
CA LEU A 190 -164.52 -21.36 -6.63
C LEU A 190 -165.97 -20.52 -6.62
N ALA A 191 -167.19 -20.86 -7.32
CA ALA A 191 -168.70 -20.39 -7.10
C ALA A 191 -170.03 -20.90 -7.99
N MET A 192 -171.40 -20.67 -7.65
CA MET A 192 -172.77 -20.46 -8.49
C MET A 192 -174.29 -21.11 -8.24
N GLU A 193 -175.44 -20.63 -8.93
CA GLU A 193 -176.95 -21.01 -9.26
C GLU A 193 -178.30 -20.78 -8.40
N ALA A 194 -179.04 -19.64 -8.52
CA ALA A 194 -180.45 -19.46 -8.02
C ALA A 194 -181.39 -18.59 -8.92
N ASP A 195 -181.13 -18.55 -10.23
CA ASP A 195 -181.10 -17.23 -10.89
C ASP A 195 -182.34 -16.84 -11.72
N ASN A 196 -183.13 -17.80 -12.21
CA ASN A 196 -184.14 -17.52 -13.25
C ASN A 196 -185.24 -16.53 -12.81
N ILE A 197 -185.76 -16.67 -11.59
CA ILE A 197 -186.73 -15.72 -11.01
C ILE A 197 -186.03 -14.44 -10.53
N ARG A 198 -184.75 -14.53 -10.10
CA ARG A 198 -184.00 -13.34 -9.71
C ARG A 198 -183.77 -12.42 -10.91
N LEU A 199 -183.44 -12.96 -12.10
CA LEU A 199 -183.04 -12.23 -13.32
C LEU A 199 -183.97 -11.06 -13.72
N ARG A 200 -185.29 -11.16 -13.54
CA ARG A 200 -186.19 -10.02 -13.81
C ARG A 200 -186.10 -8.95 -12.73
N SER A 201 -186.00 -9.34 -11.46
CA SER A 201 -185.66 -8.39 -10.38
C SER A 201 -184.22 -7.86 -10.54
N GLU A 202 -183.31 -8.62 -11.16
CA GLU A 202 -181.98 -8.16 -11.49
C GLU A 202 -182.01 -7.09 -12.56
N LEU A 203 -182.91 -7.13 -13.55
CA LEU A 203 -182.94 -6.09 -14.58
C LEU A 203 -183.28 -4.71 -13.96
N ASP A 204 -184.31 -4.64 -13.10
CA ASP A 204 -184.62 -3.41 -12.35
C ASP A 204 -183.52 -3.02 -11.34
N LYS A 205 -182.91 -4.02 -10.67
CA LYS A 205 -181.77 -3.77 -9.76
C LYS A 205 -180.52 -3.32 -10.51
N ARG A 206 -180.25 -3.82 -11.72
CA ARG A 206 -179.15 -3.45 -12.62
C ARG A 206 -179.37 -2.06 -13.19
N GLY A 207 -180.62 -1.69 -13.51
CA GLY A 207 -180.96 -0.29 -13.87
C GLY A 207 -180.68 0.69 -12.74
N LYS A 208 -181.03 0.33 -11.49
CA LYS A 208 -180.71 1.15 -10.31
C LYS A 208 -179.22 1.14 -9.96
N LEU A 209 -178.54 0.00 -10.08
CA LEU A 209 -177.09 -0.13 -9.92
C LEU A 209 -176.33 0.64 -11.00
N LEU A 210 -176.84 0.75 -12.22
CA LEU A 210 -176.23 1.58 -13.26
C LEU A 210 -176.25 3.05 -12.85
N ALA A 211 -177.41 3.59 -12.45
CA ALA A 211 -177.49 4.97 -11.98
C ALA A 211 -176.62 5.24 -10.73
N ASP A 212 -176.59 4.31 -9.78
CA ASP A 212 -175.76 4.39 -8.56
C ASP A 212 -174.25 4.31 -8.87
N MET A 213 -173.87 3.48 -9.86
CA MET A 213 -172.50 3.40 -10.37
C MET A 213 -172.12 4.59 -11.23
N GLU A 214 -173.04 5.20 -11.99
CA GLU A 214 -172.82 6.43 -12.75
C GLU A 214 -172.56 7.61 -11.81
N THR A 215 -173.34 7.77 -10.75
CA THR A 215 -173.07 8.80 -9.71
C THR A 215 -171.77 8.53 -8.94
N ARG A 216 -171.48 7.26 -8.63
CA ARG A 216 -170.22 6.88 -7.97
C ARG A 216 -169.01 7.08 -8.88
N LEU A 217 -169.12 6.82 -10.17
CA LEU A 217 -168.09 7.11 -11.16
C LEU A 217 -167.85 8.61 -11.29
N GLY A 218 -168.91 9.42 -11.29
CA GLY A 218 -168.82 10.89 -11.24
C GLY A 218 -167.95 11.37 -10.07
N HIS A 219 -168.30 11.00 -8.84
CA HIS A 219 -167.52 11.38 -7.65
C HIS A 219 -166.11 10.77 -7.61
N LEU A 220 -165.91 9.56 -8.14
CA LEU A 220 -164.58 8.96 -8.26
C LEU A 220 -163.70 9.70 -9.29
N GLN A 221 -164.32 10.30 -10.30
CA GLN A 221 -163.65 11.05 -11.35
C GLN A 221 -163.35 12.49 -10.91
N GLU A 222 -164.26 13.14 -10.17
CA GLU A 222 -163.98 14.39 -9.43
C GLU A 222 -162.78 14.19 -8.48
N SER A 223 -162.82 13.15 -7.64
CA SER A 223 -161.72 12.79 -6.73
C SER A 223 -160.40 12.41 -7.43
N TYR A 224 -160.44 12.03 -8.71
CA TYR A 224 -159.24 11.75 -9.49
C TYR A 224 -158.61 13.03 -10.04
N ASP A 225 -159.42 13.97 -10.54
CA ASP A 225 -158.94 15.26 -11.03
C ASP A 225 -158.43 16.16 -9.89
N ASP A 226 -159.08 16.16 -8.71
CA ASP A 226 -158.57 16.83 -7.49
C ASP A 226 -157.17 16.33 -7.10
N LEU A 227 -157.00 14.99 -7.02
CA LEU A 227 -155.73 14.36 -6.65
C LEU A 227 -154.63 14.62 -7.69
N LYS A 228 -155.01 14.71 -8.97
CA LYS A 228 -154.10 15.01 -10.10
C LYS A 228 -153.58 16.45 -10.02
N ASP A 229 -154.42 17.41 -9.65
CA ASP A 229 -153.99 18.80 -9.45
C ASP A 229 -153.12 18.96 -8.19
N GLU A 230 -153.35 18.19 -7.12
CA GLU A 230 -152.43 18.13 -5.98
C GLU A 230 -151.05 17.56 -6.38
N VAL A 231 -151.00 16.50 -7.19
CA VAL A 231 -149.74 15.96 -7.74
C VAL A 231 -148.99 17.01 -8.57
N VAL A 232 -149.70 17.80 -9.40
CA VAL A 232 -149.11 18.91 -10.16
C VAL A 232 -148.59 20.02 -9.24
N ALA A 233 -149.29 20.35 -8.16
CA ALA A 233 -148.83 21.31 -7.17
C ALA A 233 -147.55 20.84 -6.45
N LYS A 234 -147.49 19.57 -6.04
CA LYS A 234 -146.29 18.97 -5.41
C LYS A 234 -145.12 18.79 -6.36
N GLY A 235 -145.37 18.56 -7.64
CA GLY A 235 -144.34 18.63 -8.69
C GLY A 235 -143.65 20.00 -8.72
N ARG A 236 -144.43 21.09 -8.72
CA ARG A 236 -143.89 22.47 -8.73
C ARG A 236 -143.14 22.83 -7.45
N GLU A 237 -143.61 22.38 -6.28
CA GLU A 237 -142.87 22.53 -5.02
C GLU A 237 -141.50 21.83 -5.08
N LEU A 238 -141.45 20.59 -5.60
CA LEU A 238 -140.20 19.85 -5.76
C LEU A 238 -139.26 20.50 -6.78
N GLU A 239 -139.76 20.99 -7.92
CA GLU A 239 -138.95 21.72 -8.91
C GLU A 239 -138.33 22.99 -8.31
N ALA A 240 -139.09 23.74 -7.50
CA ALA A 240 -138.59 24.92 -6.79
C ALA A 240 -137.48 24.57 -5.78
N PHE A 241 -137.64 23.49 -5.02
CA PHE A 241 -136.61 23.01 -4.09
C PHE A 241 -135.32 22.58 -4.82
N HIS A 242 -135.44 21.82 -5.91
CA HIS A 242 -134.27 21.44 -6.72
C HIS A 242 -133.57 22.66 -7.30
N SER A 243 -134.32 23.63 -7.86
CA SER A 243 -133.75 24.86 -8.41
C SER A 243 -132.99 25.69 -7.37
N ALA A 244 -133.51 25.78 -6.14
CA ALA A 244 -132.84 26.49 -5.03
C ALA A 244 -131.57 25.78 -4.56
N GLN A 245 -131.58 24.45 -4.47
CA GLN A 245 -130.44 23.66 -3.97
C GLN A 245 -129.32 23.50 -5.01
N ASP A 246 -129.68 23.40 -6.29
CA ASP A 246 -128.74 23.22 -7.41
C ASP A 246 -127.76 24.41 -7.56
N GLY A 247 -128.22 25.64 -7.30
CA GLY A 247 -127.36 26.81 -7.29
C GLY A 247 -126.28 26.77 -6.20
N ALA A 248 -126.69 26.60 -4.94
CA ALA A 248 -125.77 26.61 -3.80
C ALA A 248 -124.78 25.44 -3.82
N GLY A 249 -125.22 24.24 -4.22
CA GLY A 249 -124.35 23.07 -4.36
C GLY A 249 -123.25 23.28 -5.40
N LYS A 250 -123.61 23.83 -6.58
CA LYS A 250 -122.64 24.13 -7.65
C LYS A 250 -121.64 25.22 -7.26
N GLU A 251 -122.05 26.21 -6.47
CA GLU A 251 -121.15 27.24 -5.94
C GLU A 251 -120.05 26.64 -5.04
N VAL A 252 -120.45 25.77 -4.11
CA VAL A 252 -119.53 25.07 -3.19
C VAL A 252 -118.59 24.14 -3.95
N ILE A 253 -119.12 23.32 -4.87
CA ILE A 253 -118.31 22.41 -5.71
C ILE A 253 -117.26 23.20 -6.50
N ARG A 254 -117.65 24.30 -7.16
CA ARG A 254 -116.70 25.15 -7.92
C ARG A 254 -115.61 25.75 -7.02
N SER A 255 -115.95 26.10 -5.77
CA SER A 255 -114.97 26.59 -4.80
C SER A 255 -114.00 25.51 -4.29
N LEU A 256 -114.44 24.24 -4.24
CA LEU A 256 -113.62 23.09 -3.91
C LEU A 256 -112.72 22.71 -5.09
N GLU A 257 -113.23 22.71 -6.32
CA GLU A 257 -112.41 22.50 -7.51
C GLU A 257 -111.35 23.60 -7.70
N LEU A 258 -111.67 24.86 -7.36
CA LEU A 258 -110.69 25.95 -7.44
C LEU A 258 -109.55 25.70 -6.44
N LYS A 259 -109.88 25.37 -5.19
CA LYS A 259 -108.90 24.98 -4.17
C LYS A 259 -108.11 23.72 -4.52
N LEU A 260 -108.74 22.77 -5.23
CA LEU A 260 -108.05 21.58 -5.72
C LEU A 260 -106.99 22.01 -6.75
N ARG A 261 -107.35 22.83 -7.75
CA ARG A 261 -106.39 23.38 -8.72
C ARG A 261 -105.29 24.22 -8.06
N GLU A 262 -105.62 25.06 -7.08
CA GLU A 262 -104.63 25.81 -6.29
C GLU A 262 -103.67 24.88 -5.52
N GLN A 263 -104.15 23.72 -5.05
CA GLN A 263 -103.32 22.69 -4.42
C GLN A 263 -102.51 21.88 -5.43
N ASP A 264 -103.08 21.53 -6.59
CA ASP A 264 -102.39 20.83 -7.69
C ASP A 264 -101.27 21.71 -8.27
N GLU A 265 -101.51 23.01 -8.46
CA GLU A 265 -100.49 23.99 -8.84
C GLU A 265 -99.42 24.14 -7.76
N LEU A 266 -99.79 24.16 -6.47
CA LEU A 266 -98.82 24.20 -5.38
C LEU A 266 -97.96 22.93 -5.31
N ILE A 267 -98.55 21.76 -5.52
CA ILE A 267 -97.85 20.46 -5.61
C ILE A 267 -96.90 20.47 -6.80
N ALA A 268 -97.37 20.84 -8.00
CA ALA A 268 -96.53 20.90 -9.19
C ALA A 268 -95.33 21.86 -9.03
N ASN A 269 -95.52 23.02 -8.37
CA ASN A 269 -94.43 23.94 -8.03
C ASN A 269 -93.46 23.36 -6.98
N GLN A 270 -93.96 22.60 -5.99
CA GLN A 270 -93.11 21.92 -4.99
C GLN A 270 -92.33 20.73 -5.59
N GLU A 271 -92.95 19.97 -6.50
CA GLU A 271 -92.31 18.88 -7.24
C GLU A 271 -91.24 19.41 -8.21
N ALA A 272 -91.54 20.51 -8.92
CA ALA A 272 -90.55 21.19 -9.76
C ALA A 272 -89.35 21.70 -8.95
N GLN A 273 -89.59 22.36 -7.80
CA GLN A 273 -88.52 22.81 -6.91
C GLN A 273 -87.72 21.62 -6.34
N ALA A 274 -88.38 20.51 -5.98
CA ALA A 274 -87.70 19.32 -5.47
C ALA A 274 -86.84 18.63 -6.53
N GLU A 275 -87.25 18.65 -7.80
CA GLU A 275 -86.46 18.14 -8.93
C GLU A 275 -85.30 19.08 -9.29
N ASP A 276 -85.51 20.41 -9.29
CA ASP A 276 -84.42 21.39 -9.44
C ASP A 276 -83.39 21.26 -8.31
N ASP A 277 -83.84 21.09 -7.06
CA ASP A 277 -82.97 20.81 -5.91
C ASP A 277 -82.24 19.47 -6.05
N ARG A 278 -82.90 18.43 -6.61
CA ARG A 278 -82.25 17.14 -6.90
C ARG A 278 -81.16 17.30 -7.96
N ILE A 279 -81.45 17.98 -9.06
CA ILE A 279 -80.50 18.26 -10.15
C ILE A 279 -79.33 19.11 -9.63
N ALA A 280 -79.59 20.15 -8.84
CA ALA A 280 -78.57 20.97 -8.22
C ALA A 280 -77.68 20.15 -7.26
N LYS A 281 -78.28 19.26 -6.45
CA LYS A 281 -77.56 18.36 -5.54
C LYS A 281 -76.71 17.33 -6.29
N GLU A 282 -77.24 16.69 -7.33
CA GLU A 282 -76.49 15.75 -8.18
C GLU A 282 -75.33 16.44 -8.90
N ARG A 283 -75.57 17.65 -9.42
CA ARG A 283 -74.52 18.49 -9.99
C ARG A 283 -73.43 18.82 -8.97
N LEU A 284 -73.78 19.35 -7.80
CA LEU A 284 -72.81 19.67 -6.74
C LEU A 284 -72.07 18.41 -6.25
N GLN A 285 -72.73 17.26 -6.18
CA GLN A 285 -72.10 15.98 -5.84
C GLN A 285 -71.13 15.51 -6.92
N SER A 286 -71.39 15.80 -8.21
CA SER A 286 -70.46 15.58 -9.32
C SER A 286 -69.28 16.56 -9.32
N GLU A 287 -69.50 17.83 -8.97
CA GLU A 287 -68.44 18.83 -8.83
C GLU A 287 -67.54 18.50 -7.62
N VAL A 288 -68.11 18.06 -6.50
CA VAL A 288 -67.37 17.58 -5.32
C VAL A 288 -66.58 16.30 -5.61
N SER A 289 -67.11 15.34 -6.38
CA SER A 289 -66.35 14.13 -6.73
C SER A 289 -65.21 14.45 -7.71
N ALA A 290 -65.45 15.34 -8.69
CA ALA A 290 -64.42 15.84 -9.60
C ALA A 290 -63.33 16.66 -8.88
N LEU A 291 -63.70 17.44 -7.85
CA LEU A 291 -62.74 18.14 -6.99
C LEU A 291 -61.93 17.17 -6.14
N LYS A 292 -62.56 16.17 -5.48
CA LYS A 292 -61.83 15.12 -4.74
C LYS A 292 -60.83 14.38 -5.63
N ALA A 293 -61.22 14.02 -6.85
CA ALA A 293 -60.34 13.38 -7.83
C ALA A 293 -59.20 14.30 -8.33
N LYS A 294 -59.35 15.63 -8.25
CA LYS A 294 -58.26 16.60 -8.48
C LYS A 294 -57.35 16.71 -7.27
N THR A 295 -57.89 16.74 -6.05
CA THR A 295 -57.11 16.75 -4.80
C THR A 295 -56.22 15.50 -4.69
N GLN A 296 -56.77 14.31 -4.92
CA GLN A 296 -55.99 13.05 -4.92
C GLN A 296 -54.85 13.05 -5.95
N LYS A 297 -55.03 13.71 -7.10
CA LYS A 297 -53.97 13.88 -8.10
C LYS A 297 -52.93 14.90 -7.67
N LEU A 298 -53.31 15.97 -6.96
CA LEU A 298 -52.38 16.92 -6.38
C LEU A 298 -51.58 16.32 -5.22
N GLU A 299 -52.20 15.50 -4.38
CA GLU A 299 -51.54 14.74 -3.30
C GLU A 299 -50.48 13.79 -3.89
N ALA A 300 -50.85 12.99 -4.89
CA ALA A 300 -49.91 12.09 -5.58
C ALA A 300 -48.74 12.83 -6.26
N LEU A 301 -49.01 13.99 -6.87
CA LEU A 301 -47.96 14.83 -7.49
C LEU A 301 -47.07 15.52 -6.44
N ASP A 302 -47.61 15.91 -5.28
CA ASP A 302 -46.82 16.48 -4.19
C ASP A 302 -45.91 15.42 -3.54
N ASP A 303 -46.38 14.17 -3.43
CA ASP A 303 -45.55 13.03 -3.00
C ASP A 303 -44.48 12.66 -4.04
N GLU A 304 -44.79 12.67 -5.34
CA GLU A 304 -43.78 12.54 -6.40
C GLU A 304 -42.73 13.67 -6.33
N VAL A 305 -43.16 14.92 -6.08
CA VAL A 305 -42.26 16.06 -5.90
C VAL A 305 -41.40 15.92 -4.63
N LYS A 306 -41.91 15.36 -3.53
CA LYS A 306 -41.10 15.03 -2.33
C LYS A 306 -40.06 13.96 -2.64
N GLU A 307 -40.45 12.88 -3.34
CA GLU A 307 -39.52 11.85 -3.77
C GLU A 307 -38.43 12.41 -4.69
N LEU A 308 -38.79 13.22 -5.69
CA LEU A 308 -37.84 13.84 -6.62
C LEU A 308 -36.90 14.83 -5.90
N ARG A 309 -37.39 15.57 -4.90
CA ARG A 309 -36.54 16.39 -4.03
C ARG A 309 -35.56 15.54 -3.23
N PHE A 310 -36.02 14.47 -2.57
CA PHE A 310 -35.14 13.58 -1.81
C PHE A 310 -34.07 12.93 -2.70
N LYS A 311 -34.46 12.43 -3.89
CA LYS A 311 -33.55 11.86 -4.89
C LYS A 311 -32.53 12.90 -5.37
N ASN A 312 -32.94 14.15 -5.58
CA ASN A 312 -32.03 15.24 -5.95
C ASN A 312 -31.06 15.61 -4.81
N GLU A 313 -31.52 15.67 -3.56
CA GLU A 313 -30.62 15.85 -2.41
C GLU A 313 -29.63 14.68 -2.27
N GLU A 314 -30.07 13.44 -2.48
CA GLU A 314 -29.19 12.26 -2.44
C GLU A 314 -28.14 12.30 -3.57
N LEU A 315 -28.54 12.70 -4.78
CA LEU A 315 -27.63 12.94 -5.90
C LEU A 315 -26.67 14.10 -5.61
N SER A 316 -27.12 15.17 -4.94
CA SER A 316 -26.27 16.28 -4.49
C SER A 316 -25.26 15.82 -3.43
N ARG A 317 -25.68 15.01 -2.44
CA ARG A 317 -24.78 14.39 -1.45
C ARG A 317 -23.74 13.50 -2.16
N LYS A 318 -24.15 12.68 -3.12
CA LYS A 318 -23.26 11.84 -3.94
C LYS A 318 -22.28 12.67 -4.78
N ALA A 319 -22.73 13.74 -5.43
CA ALA A 319 -21.89 14.66 -6.19
C ALA A 319 -20.84 15.35 -5.30
N ASN A 320 -21.25 15.84 -4.11
CA ASN A 320 -20.33 16.42 -3.12
C ASN A 320 -19.29 15.41 -2.61
N MET A 321 -19.65 14.12 -2.48
CA MET A 321 -18.69 13.06 -2.16
C MET A 321 -17.74 12.77 -3.32
N VAL A 322 -18.23 12.70 -4.57
CA VAL A 322 -17.40 12.53 -5.77
C VAL A 322 -16.40 13.69 -5.92
N GLU A 323 -16.83 14.93 -5.72
CA GLU A 323 -15.94 16.09 -5.80
C GLU A 323 -14.89 16.09 -4.66
N ARG A 324 -15.24 15.64 -3.45
CA ARG A 324 -14.26 15.39 -2.37
C ARG A 324 -13.25 14.29 -2.71
N TYR A 325 -13.69 13.20 -3.34
CA TYR A 325 -12.79 12.13 -3.80
C TYR A 325 -11.89 12.61 -4.94
N LYS A 326 -12.42 13.41 -5.87
CA LYS A 326 -11.66 14.06 -6.95
C LYS A 326 -10.61 15.01 -6.39
N GLN A 327 -10.96 15.92 -5.48
CA GLN A 327 -10.00 16.81 -4.80
C GLN A 327 -8.91 16.03 -4.05
N LYS A 328 -9.27 14.93 -3.38
CA LYS A 328 -8.28 14.04 -2.73
C LYS A 328 -7.34 13.37 -3.74
N LEU A 329 -7.84 12.96 -4.90
CA LEU A 329 -7.07 12.32 -5.96
C LEU A 329 -6.20 13.34 -6.73
N GLU A 330 -6.68 14.57 -6.90
CA GLU A 330 -5.91 15.71 -7.42
C GLU A 330 -4.75 16.05 -6.46
N ALA A 331 -5.00 16.13 -5.14
CA ALA A 331 -3.96 16.32 -4.12
C ALA A 331 -2.98 15.14 -4.03
N GLN A 332 -3.44 13.91 -4.25
CA GLN A 332 -2.55 12.75 -4.39
C GLN A 332 -1.70 12.84 -5.68
N SER A 333 -2.23 13.42 -6.76
CA SER A 333 -1.48 13.66 -8.00
C SER A 333 -0.44 14.77 -7.86
N THR A 334 -0.67 15.82 -7.07
CA THR A 334 0.36 16.83 -6.77
C THR A 334 1.46 16.23 -5.91
N LEU A 335 1.12 15.50 -4.83
CA LEU A 335 2.08 14.77 -4.00
C LEU A 335 2.92 13.75 -4.80
N SER A 336 2.33 13.09 -5.81
CA SER A 336 3.09 12.21 -6.72
C SER A 336 4.11 13.00 -7.55
N LYS A 337 3.72 14.14 -8.14
CA LYS A 337 4.62 14.99 -8.92
C LYS A 337 5.71 15.61 -8.06
N GLU A 338 5.40 15.96 -6.82
CA GLU A 338 6.37 16.44 -5.83
C GLU A 338 7.38 15.32 -5.48
N MET A 339 6.94 14.07 -5.31
CA MET A 339 7.83 12.92 -5.15
C MET A 339 8.70 12.69 -6.40
N ASP A 340 8.13 12.72 -7.60
CA ASP A 340 8.86 12.55 -8.86
C ASP A 340 9.91 13.66 -9.06
N ASN A 341 9.57 14.91 -8.73
CA ASN A 341 10.51 16.04 -8.74
C ASN A 341 11.64 15.85 -7.72
N LEU A 342 11.34 15.47 -6.48
CA LEU A 342 12.34 15.23 -5.43
C LEU A 342 13.26 14.03 -5.78
N LEU A 343 12.75 13.02 -6.49
CA LEU A 343 13.57 11.93 -7.02
C LEU A 343 14.50 12.41 -8.14
N TYR A 344 14.02 13.27 -9.05
CA TYR A 344 14.85 13.89 -10.09
C TYR A 344 15.93 14.82 -9.51
N GLU A 345 15.59 15.67 -8.54
CA GLU A 345 16.53 16.53 -7.82
C GLU A 345 17.59 15.70 -7.09
N LYS A 346 17.19 14.61 -6.43
CA LYS A 346 18.12 13.66 -5.80
C LYS A 346 19.06 13.01 -6.83
N GLU A 347 18.55 12.55 -7.97
CA GLU A 347 19.38 11.96 -9.03
C GLU A 347 20.35 13.00 -9.61
N GLN A 348 19.91 14.26 -9.75
CA GLN A 348 20.76 15.37 -10.17
C GLN A 348 21.89 15.62 -9.16
N MET A 349 21.56 15.80 -7.89
CA MET A 349 22.55 15.99 -6.82
C MET A 349 23.53 14.81 -6.69
N GLN A 350 23.09 13.58 -6.97
CA GLN A 350 23.96 12.40 -7.02
C GLN A 350 24.90 12.41 -8.23
N ARG A 351 24.43 12.84 -9.41
CA ARG A 351 25.29 13.02 -10.60
C ARG A 351 26.32 14.13 -10.39
N ASP A 352 25.89 15.25 -9.81
CA ASP A 352 26.77 16.39 -9.52
C ASP A 352 27.85 16.01 -8.49
N LEU A 353 27.50 15.27 -7.43
CA LEU A 353 28.47 14.74 -6.45
C LEU A 353 29.51 13.83 -7.12
N ILE A 354 29.08 12.95 -8.03
CA ILE A 354 29.98 12.08 -8.81
C ILE A 354 30.91 12.90 -9.71
N GLU A 355 30.47 14.04 -10.24
CA GLU A 355 31.33 14.94 -11.02
C GLU A 355 32.31 15.71 -10.14
N TYR A 356 31.87 16.23 -8.99
CA TYR A 356 32.75 16.83 -7.99
C TYR A 356 33.84 15.87 -7.50
N GLU A 357 33.52 14.57 -7.32
CA GLU A 357 34.52 13.54 -7.01
C GLU A 357 35.58 13.39 -8.12
N LYS A 358 35.19 13.43 -9.41
CA LYS A 358 36.16 13.36 -10.53
C LYS A 358 37.05 14.59 -10.55
N VAL A 359 36.46 15.78 -10.34
CA VAL A 359 37.21 17.04 -10.27
C VAL A 359 38.18 17.04 -9.08
N LEU A 360 37.76 16.56 -7.91
CA LEU A 360 38.62 16.41 -6.73
C LEU A 360 39.79 15.45 -6.99
N LYS A 361 39.52 14.26 -7.54
CA LYS A 361 40.55 13.27 -7.90
C LYS A 361 41.52 13.82 -8.95
N ARG A 362 41.03 14.61 -9.91
CA ARG A 362 41.87 15.32 -10.90
C ARG A 362 42.73 16.40 -10.24
N ASN A 363 42.19 17.14 -9.28
CA ASN A 363 42.93 18.19 -8.58
C ASN A 363 44.03 17.59 -7.70
N GLN A 364 43.74 16.52 -6.94
CA GLN A 364 44.74 15.78 -6.16
C GLN A 364 45.88 15.24 -7.02
N ALA A 365 45.61 14.77 -8.23
CA ALA A 365 46.65 14.35 -9.18
C ALA A 365 47.50 15.55 -9.69
N LEU A 366 46.88 16.72 -9.90
CA LEU A 366 47.59 17.95 -10.25
C LEU A 366 48.44 18.47 -9.08
N GLU A 367 47.93 18.42 -7.84
CA GLU A 367 48.68 18.75 -6.62
C GLU A 367 49.91 17.85 -6.46
N GLN A 368 49.76 16.53 -6.62
CA GLN A 368 50.89 15.58 -6.60
C GLN A 368 51.93 15.87 -7.69
N THR A 369 51.53 16.21 -8.92
CA THR A 369 52.49 16.58 -9.97
C THR A 369 53.19 17.92 -9.69
N ASN A 370 52.47 18.91 -9.17
CA ASN A 370 53.05 20.19 -8.74
C ASN A 370 54.05 19.99 -7.59
N GLU A 371 53.77 19.11 -6.63
CA GLU A 371 54.69 18.79 -5.54
C GLU A 371 55.95 18.06 -6.04
N GLN A 372 55.82 17.16 -7.04
CA GLN A 372 56.97 16.57 -7.72
C GLN A 372 57.81 17.60 -8.48
N TYR A 373 57.19 18.58 -9.13
CA TYR A 373 57.92 19.70 -9.77
C TYR A 373 58.60 20.59 -8.72
N ALA A 374 57.93 20.87 -7.59
CA ALA A 374 58.50 21.65 -6.49
C ALA A 374 59.68 20.93 -5.81
N SER A 375 59.64 19.60 -5.67
CA SER A 375 60.79 18.82 -5.20
C SER A 375 61.96 18.97 -6.16
N LYS A 376 61.76 18.68 -7.45
CA LYS A 376 62.81 18.80 -8.48
C LYS A 376 63.40 20.21 -8.55
N LEU A 377 62.59 21.25 -8.34
CA LEU A 377 63.09 22.62 -8.29
C LEU A 377 64.04 22.83 -7.10
N ARG A 378 63.68 22.36 -5.90
CA ARG A 378 64.58 22.39 -4.73
C ARG A 378 65.85 21.57 -4.95
N ASP A 379 65.74 20.42 -5.61
CA ASP A 379 66.88 19.57 -5.95
C ASP A 379 67.85 20.31 -6.91
N TYR A 380 67.33 21.04 -7.90
CA TYR A 380 68.13 21.88 -8.80
C TYR A 380 68.67 23.15 -8.11
N GLU A 381 67.93 23.76 -7.19
CA GLU A 381 68.39 24.89 -6.36
C GLU A 381 69.57 24.47 -5.47
N LEU A 382 69.49 23.29 -4.85
CA LEU A 382 70.58 22.70 -4.07
C LEU A 382 71.81 22.41 -4.95
N GLN A 383 71.63 21.72 -6.08
CA GLN A 383 72.71 21.46 -7.04
C GLN A 383 73.38 22.75 -7.54
N TYR A 384 72.61 23.83 -7.74
CA TYR A 384 73.17 25.13 -8.13
C TYR A 384 74.03 25.74 -7.01
N VAL A 385 73.58 25.65 -5.75
CA VAL A 385 74.36 26.12 -4.58
C VAL A 385 75.63 25.28 -4.39
N GLU A 386 75.56 23.97 -4.56
CA GLU A 386 76.72 23.06 -4.50
C GLU A 386 77.74 23.36 -5.61
N LEU A 387 77.28 23.52 -6.86
CA LEU A 387 78.14 23.88 -7.99
C LEU A 387 78.76 25.28 -7.82
N ASP A 388 78.04 26.25 -7.26
CA ASP A 388 78.61 27.57 -6.98
C ASP A 388 79.63 27.53 -5.82
N ALA A 389 79.41 26.69 -4.81
CA ALA A 389 80.40 26.45 -3.75
C ALA A 389 81.67 25.79 -4.30
N GLN A 390 81.54 24.77 -5.14
CA GLN A 390 82.67 24.16 -5.86
C GLN A 390 83.40 25.16 -6.76
N ARG A 391 82.66 26.01 -7.48
CA ARG A 391 83.21 27.08 -8.33
C ARG A 391 84.01 28.10 -7.52
N ARG A 392 83.57 28.45 -6.31
CA ARG A 392 84.31 29.33 -5.39
C ARG A 392 85.58 28.66 -4.88
N ALA A 393 85.50 27.42 -4.37
CA ALA A 393 86.67 26.69 -3.89
C ALA A 393 87.76 26.56 -4.96
N LEU A 394 87.40 26.15 -6.19
CA LEU A 394 88.34 26.08 -7.31
C LEU A 394 88.91 27.45 -7.72
N HIS A 395 88.13 28.53 -7.56
CA HIS A 395 88.62 29.89 -7.81
C HIS A 395 89.68 30.29 -6.76
N ASP A 396 89.40 30.02 -5.49
CA ASP A 396 90.28 30.33 -4.37
C ASP A 396 91.58 29.50 -4.44
N ASP A 397 91.49 28.21 -4.76
CA ASP A 397 92.66 27.36 -5.07
C ASP A 397 93.49 27.93 -6.23
N THR A 398 92.83 28.38 -7.30
CA THR A 398 93.53 28.98 -8.44
C THR A 398 94.19 30.31 -8.04
N MET A 399 93.62 31.08 -7.11
CA MET A 399 94.26 32.30 -6.58
C MET A 399 95.43 32.00 -5.65
N GLN A 400 95.33 30.97 -4.79
CA GLN A 400 96.46 30.47 -3.99
C GLN A 400 97.62 29.99 -4.88
N LEU A 401 97.32 29.25 -5.95
CA LEU A 401 98.32 28.80 -6.93
C LEU A 401 98.96 29.98 -7.67
N ARG A 402 98.19 31.00 -8.06
CA ARG A 402 98.74 32.24 -8.66
C ARG A 402 99.64 33.00 -7.68
N ALA A 403 99.23 33.14 -6.42
CA ALA A 403 100.06 33.79 -5.39
C ALA A 403 101.36 33.01 -5.13
N ARG A 404 101.31 31.67 -5.11
CA ARG A 404 102.49 30.82 -5.00
C ARG A 404 103.42 30.96 -6.22
N LEU A 405 102.87 31.00 -7.44
CA LEU A 405 103.65 31.27 -8.65
C LEU A 405 104.30 32.66 -8.61
N GLN A 406 103.56 33.70 -8.22
CA GLN A 406 104.12 35.05 -8.05
C GLN A 406 105.23 35.11 -7.00
N SER A 407 105.10 34.36 -5.90
CA SER A 407 106.16 34.24 -4.89
C SER A 407 107.40 33.51 -5.42
N LEU A 408 107.21 32.47 -6.23
CA LEU A 408 108.31 31.73 -6.86
C LEU A 408 108.97 32.55 -7.97
N ASP A 409 108.23 33.32 -8.76
CA ASP A 409 108.79 34.25 -9.76
C ASP A 409 109.51 35.42 -9.08
N ALA A 410 109.00 35.95 -7.97
CA ALA A 410 109.68 36.98 -7.19
C ALA A 410 110.98 36.45 -6.57
N GLN A 411 110.99 35.21 -6.07
CA GLN A 411 112.21 34.53 -5.64
C GLN A 411 113.17 34.34 -6.83
N ARG A 412 112.70 33.77 -7.95
CA ARG A 412 113.50 33.55 -9.16
C ARG A 412 114.13 34.83 -9.69
N LEU A 413 113.40 35.95 -9.68
CA LEU A 413 113.91 37.28 -10.04
C LEU A 413 114.92 37.83 -9.02
N SER A 414 114.83 37.44 -7.75
CA SER A 414 115.84 37.77 -6.73
C SER A 414 117.11 36.92 -6.93
N ASP A 415 116.95 35.63 -7.22
CA ASP A 415 118.05 34.71 -7.50
C ASP A 415 118.76 35.07 -8.82
N GLU A 416 118.01 35.44 -9.86
CA GLU A 416 118.53 35.97 -11.14
C GLU A 416 119.33 37.28 -10.93
N ARG A 417 118.87 38.17 -10.06
CA ARG A 417 119.61 39.40 -9.70
C ARG A 417 120.88 39.08 -8.91
N LEU A 418 120.81 38.19 -7.92
CA LEU A 418 121.98 37.77 -7.15
C LEU A 418 123.01 37.06 -8.03
N ILE A 419 122.58 36.21 -8.97
CA ILE A 419 123.45 35.59 -9.98
C ILE A 419 124.05 36.65 -10.90
N SER A 420 123.28 37.66 -11.31
CA SER A 420 123.78 38.77 -12.13
C SER A 420 124.82 39.62 -11.37
N GLU A 421 124.58 39.92 -10.08
CA GLU A 421 125.51 40.64 -9.22
C GLU A 421 126.79 39.82 -8.97
N LEU A 422 126.68 38.51 -8.73
CA LEU A 422 127.84 37.62 -8.62
C LEU A 422 128.62 37.51 -9.94
N GLN A 423 127.94 37.50 -11.09
CA GLN A 423 128.59 37.54 -12.40
C GLN A 423 129.25 38.90 -12.67
N GLU A 424 128.66 40.01 -12.25
CA GLU A 424 129.26 41.34 -12.31
C GLU A 424 130.47 41.43 -11.38
N GLN A 425 130.39 40.93 -10.14
CA GLN A 425 131.51 40.84 -9.20
C GLN A 425 132.65 39.95 -9.72
N ILE A 426 132.36 38.88 -10.49
CA ILE A 426 133.38 38.07 -11.17
C ILE A 426 133.99 38.85 -12.36
N ALA A 427 133.17 39.55 -13.14
CA ALA A 427 133.62 40.34 -14.29
C ALA A 427 134.46 41.58 -13.89
N THR A 428 134.10 42.27 -12.81
CA THR A 428 134.85 43.40 -12.25
C THR A 428 136.00 42.92 -11.37
N GLY A 429 135.86 41.79 -10.68
CA GLY A 429 136.91 41.17 -9.85
C GLY A 429 138.13 40.71 -10.64
N ALA A 430 138.02 40.62 -11.97
CA ALA A 430 139.14 40.42 -12.88
C ALA A 430 139.98 41.69 -13.16
N GLY A 431 139.60 42.87 -12.64
CA GLY A 431 140.20 44.15 -13.05
C GLY A 431 140.28 45.25 -11.99
N SER A 432 141.47 45.38 -11.38
CA SER A 432 141.96 46.49 -10.53
C SER A 432 141.54 46.52 -9.05
N SER A 433 142.55 46.65 -8.18
CA SER A 433 142.39 46.89 -6.74
C SER A 433 142.18 48.38 -6.42
N ALA A 434 141.38 48.68 -5.39
CA ALA A 434 141.70 49.71 -4.40
C ALA A 434 140.82 49.64 -3.12
N MET A 435 141.49 49.71 -1.96
CA MET A 435 141.00 50.08 -0.62
C MET A 435 140.11 49.08 0.17
N SER A 436 140.60 48.78 1.38
CA SER A 436 140.01 48.00 2.49
C SER A 436 139.40 48.96 3.55
N PRO A 437 138.88 48.56 4.74
CA PRO A 437 138.80 47.22 5.37
C PRO A 437 137.35 46.85 5.83
N ASP A 438 137.04 45.77 6.57
CA ASP A 438 137.83 44.74 7.31
C ASP A 438 137.06 43.40 7.38
N ALA A 439 137.60 42.40 8.09
CA ALA A 439 137.05 41.09 8.47
C ALA A 439 137.25 39.92 7.46
N ALA A 440 138.47 39.36 7.51
CA ALA A 440 138.87 37.95 7.28
C ALA A 440 138.00 37.06 6.35
N SER A 441 138.53 36.58 5.21
CA SER A 441 139.55 35.50 5.10
C SER A 441 139.07 34.14 5.62
N ALA A 442 139.16 33.03 4.86
CA ALA A 442 140.02 32.77 3.72
C ALA A 442 139.27 32.16 2.50
N GLY A 443 139.61 32.64 1.30
CA GLY A 443 139.53 31.82 0.09
C GLY A 443 140.81 31.01 -0.02
N PHE A 444 140.73 29.68 0.08
CA PHE A 444 141.90 28.82 -0.08
C PHE A 444 142.26 28.67 -1.56
N SER A 445 143.54 28.90 -1.88
CA SER A 445 144.08 28.65 -3.22
C SER A 445 144.12 27.15 -3.49
N LEU A 446 143.87 26.75 -4.74
CA LEU A 446 143.91 25.36 -5.21
C LEU A 446 145.27 24.67 -4.94
N GLU A 447 146.32 25.47 -4.78
CA GLU A 447 147.67 25.03 -4.42
C GLU A 447 147.74 24.45 -2.98
N GLN A 448 146.93 24.96 -2.05
CA GLN A 448 146.85 24.45 -0.67
C GLN A 448 145.90 23.26 -0.52
N GLU A 449 145.02 23.04 -1.49
CA GLU A 449 144.18 21.84 -1.58
C GLU A 449 145.00 20.60 -2.00
N LEU A 450 146.08 20.80 -2.80
CA LEU A 450 147.02 19.76 -3.18
C LEU A 450 147.85 19.22 -1.99
N ASP A 451 148.37 20.10 -1.12
CA ASP A 451 149.02 19.68 0.13
C ASP A 451 148.04 18.99 1.10
N SER A 452 146.75 19.32 1.01
CA SER A 452 145.69 18.74 1.85
C SER A 452 145.30 17.31 1.46
N ALA A 453 145.69 16.83 0.27
CA ALA A 453 145.47 15.44 -0.16
C ALA A 453 146.31 14.40 0.63
N GLY A 454 147.20 14.85 1.53
CA GLY A 454 148.21 14.03 2.20
C GLY A 454 147.93 13.56 3.63
N SER A 455 146.72 13.71 4.19
CA SER A 455 146.43 13.19 5.54
C SER A 455 144.98 12.71 5.77
N SER A 456 144.81 11.65 6.56
CA SER A 456 143.49 11.07 6.88
C SER A 456 142.88 11.68 8.14
N ALA A 457 141.85 12.52 7.98
CA ALA A 457 141.04 13.11 9.06
C ALA A 457 139.54 13.03 8.68
N PRO A 458 138.60 13.11 9.66
CA PRO A 458 137.26 12.54 9.49
C PRO A 458 136.29 13.38 8.63
N PRO A 459 135.25 12.75 8.05
CA PRO A 459 134.20 13.44 7.31
C PRO A 459 133.46 14.46 8.18
N ASN A 460 132.97 15.53 7.56
CA ASN A 460 132.50 16.73 8.26
C ASN A 460 131.11 16.54 8.90
N LEU A 461 131.09 15.91 10.08
CA LEU A 461 129.92 15.61 10.90
C LEU A 461 129.00 16.82 11.16
N SER A 462 129.52 18.05 11.13
CA SER A 462 128.70 19.26 11.32
C SER A 462 127.67 19.47 10.21
N LEU A 463 128.04 19.18 8.96
CA LEU A 463 127.16 19.30 7.79
C LEU A 463 126.11 18.19 7.80
N GLU A 464 126.50 16.96 8.13
CA GLU A 464 125.56 15.83 8.18
C GLU A 464 124.56 15.98 9.35
N VAL A 465 124.99 16.48 10.52
CA VAL A 465 124.08 16.82 11.62
C VAL A 465 123.14 17.99 11.26
N SER A 466 123.60 18.96 10.45
CA SER A 466 122.76 20.04 9.94
C SER A 466 121.69 19.51 8.96
N ARG A 467 122.12 18.68 8.01
CA ARG A 467 121.26 17.98 7.05
C ARG A 467 120.21 17.09 7.73
N LEU A 468 120.63 16.21 8.62
CA LEU A 468 119.74 15.30 9.36
C LEU A 468 118.77 16.07 10.27
N LYS A 469 119.13 17.27 10.76
CA LYS A 469 118.19 18.16 11.47
C LYS A 469 117.19 18.82 10.53
N ALA A 470 117.59 19.27 9.33
CA ALA A 470 116.68 19.79 8.32
C ALA A 470 115.69 18.70 7.86
N GLU A 471 116.17 17.47 7.67
CA GLU A 471 115.38 16.30 7.30
C GLU A 471 114.42 15.87 8.44
N ASN A 472 114.88 15.86 9.70
CA ASN A 472 114.00 15.66 10.86
C ASN A 472 112.92 16.75 10.96
N ASN A 473 113.27 18.02 10.73
CA ASN A 473 112.29 19.10 10.73
C ASN A 473 111.29 18.97 9.57
N LEU A 474 111.72 18.52 8.39
CA LEU A 474 110.83 18.28 7.26
C LEU A 474 109.82 17.16 7.59
N LEU A 475 110.29 16.04 8.12
CA LEU A 475 109.43 14.92 8.54
C LEU A 475 108.49 15.33 9.70
N ARG A 476 108.97 16.12 10.66
CA ARG A 476 108.15 16.69 11.75
C ARG A 476 107.16 17.76 11.27
N SER A 477 107.42 18.43 10.14
CA SER A 477 106.53 19.46 9.58
C SER A 477 105.32 18.92 8.82
N GLY A 478 105.21 17.59 8.65
CA GLY A 478 103.92 16.89 8.61
C GLY A 478 103.00 17.19 7.42
N MET A 479 103.53 17.58 6.26
CA MET A 479 102.77 17.97 5.04
C MET A 479 102.07 16.79 4.31
N GLY A 480 101.58 15.80 5.05
CA GLY A 480 100.80 14.66 4.58
C GLY A 480 100.02 14.04 5.73
N SER A 481 100.74 13.45 6.71
CA SER A 481 100.16 12.72 7.84
C SER A 481 99.13 13.54 8.65
N ALA A 482 99.33 14.85 8.83
CA ALA A 482 98.40 15.70 9.59
C ALA A 482 97.08 15.96 8.84
N SER A 483 97.14 16.30 7.56
CA SER A 483 95.97 16.48 6.69
C SER A 483 95.19 15.19 6.46
N GLU A 484 95.91 14.06 6.32
CA GLU A 484 95.32 12.74 6.16
C GLU A 484 94.64 12.28 7.46
N ASN A 485 95.25 12.53 8.62
CA ASN A 485 94.63 12.33 9.94
C ASN A 485 93.38 13.20 10.16
N ALA A 486 93.31 14.39 9.58
CA ALA A 486 92.13 15.26 9.66
C ALA A 486 91.01 14.71 8.76
N ARG A 487 91.33 14.36 7.51
CA ARG A 487 90.39 13.75 6.56
C ARG A 487 89.80 12.45 7.11
N LEU A 488 90.62 11.51 7.57
CA LEU A 488 90.17 10.22 8.10
C LEU A 488 89.28 10.36 9.35
N ARG A 489 89.43 11.43 10.14
CA ARG A 489 88.50 11.75 11.24
C ARG A 489 87.15 12.25 10.73
N GLN A 490 87.16 13.14 9.73
CA GLN A 490 85.93 13.62 9.11
C GLN A 490 85.15 12.48 8.42
N GLU A 491 85.87 11.63 7.67
CA GLU A 491 85.32 10.45 6.97
C GLU A 491 84.71 9.45 7.98
N LEU A 492 85.36 9.24 9.15
CA LEU A 492 84.80 8.47 10.28
C LEU A 492 83.56 9.11 10.91
N GLU A 493 83.51 10.44 11.07
CA GLU A 493 82.34 11.14 11.59
C GLU A 493 81.15 11.08 10.64
N ASP A 494 81.38 11.20 9.34
CA ASP A 494 80.31 11.13 8.33
C ASP A 494 79.78 9.69 8.15
N GLU A 495 80.63 8.66 8.29
CA GLU A 495 80.18 7.26 8.42
C GLU A 495 79.37 7.01 9.70
N ARG A 496 79.75 7.63 10.83
CA ARG A 496 78.93 7.57 12.07
C ARG A 496 77.57 8.23 11.89
N ARG A 497 77.51 9.42 11.28
CA ARG A 497 76.25 10.11 10.92
C ARG A 497 75.40 9.28 9.96
N GLN A 498 76.00 8.54 9.03
CA GLN A 498 75.28 7.61 8.16
C GLN A 498 74.71 6.42 8.93
N ARG A 499 75.48 5.81 9.86
CA ARG A 499 74.96 4.73 10.73
C ARG A 499 73.83 5.21 11.64
N GLU A 500 73.92 6.40 12.23
CA GLU A 500 72.86 6.97 13.06
C GLU A 500 71.55 7.15 12.25
N ARG A 501 71.64 7.65 11.01
CA ARG A 501 70.49 7.73 10.09
C ARG A 501 69.93 6.34 9.77
N LEU A 502 70.79 5.39 9.37
CA LEU A 502 70.37 4.02 9.03
C LEU A 502 69.71 3.32 10.22
N GLN A 503 70.29 3.45 11.42
CA GLN A 503 69.73 2.90 12.66
C GLN A 503 68.40 3.58 13.03
N SER A 504 68.27 4.89 12.83
CA SER A 504 66.97 5.57 12.98
C SER A 504 65.94 5.02 12.00
N THR A 505 66.29 4.85 10.71
CA THR A 505 65.36 4.27 9.72
C THR A 505 65.04 2.79 9.97
N TYR A 506 65.97 2.03 10.56
CA TYR A 506 65.75 0.67 11.02
C TYR A 506 64.76 0.63 12.19
N ASN A 507 64.94 1.50 13.19
CA ASN A 507 64.01 1.61 14.33
C ASN A 507 62.62 2.03 13.84
N ASP A 508 62.52 3.08 13.02
CA ASP A 508 61.29 3.55 12.38
C ASP A 508 60.54 2.43 11.64
N THR A 509 61.25 1.64 10.82
CA THR A 509 60.64 0.56 10.04
C THR A 509 60.30 -0.66 10.91
N PHE A 510 61.09 -0.93 11.95
CA PHE A 510 60.83 -1.98 12.94
C PHE A 510 59.62 -1.66 13.83
N GLU A 511 59.45 -0.42 14.26
CA GLU A 511 58.26 0.05 15.00
C GLU A 511 57.01 0.00 14.11
N LYS A 512 57.10 0.50 12.87
CA LYS A 512 55.99 0.39 11.89
C LYS A 512 55.65 -1.09 11.61
N HIS A 513 56.64 -1.98 11.56
CA HIS A 513 56.44 -3.42 11.48
C HIS A 513 55.71 -3.99 12.69
N GLN A 514 56.16 -3.70 13.92
CA GLN A 514 55.53 -4.20 15.15
C GLN A 514 54.12 -3.66 15.31
N LEU A 515 53.85 -2.40 14.94
CA LEU A 515 52.52 -1.81 14.95
C LEU A 515 51.60 -2.48 13.92
N ALA A 516 52.08 -2.73 12.70
CA ALA A 516 51.32 -3.46 11.68
C ALA A 516 51.08 -4.92 12.09
N GLU A 517 52.07 -5.60 12.66
CA GLU A 517 51.93 -6.97 13.16
C GLU A 517 50.95 -7.03 14.36
N ALA A 518 51.02 -6.08 15.29
CA ALA A 518 50.06 -5.96 16.40
C ALA A 518 48.64 -5.66 15.92
N GLN A 519 48.46 -4.79 14.91
CA GLN A 519 47.16 -4.54 14.28
C GLN A 519 46.63 -5.80 13.57
N VAL A 520 47.48 -6.54 12.85
CA VAL A 520 47.13 -7.82 12.24
C VAL A 520 46.80 -8.88 13.29
N SER A 521 47.55 -8.97 14.39
CA SER A 521 47.26 -9.86 15.51
C SER A 521 45.95 -9.50 16.22
N ALA A 522 45.63 -8.21 16.36
CA ALA A 522 44.35 -7.74 16.89
C ALA A 522 43.17 -8.04 15.95
N LEU A 523 43.35 -7.89 14.63
CA LEU A 523 42.36 -8.26 13.62
C LEU A 523 42.14 -9.77 13.53
N ILE A 524 43.20 -10.58 13.64
CA ILE A 524 43.11 -12.05 13.66
C ILE A 524 42.49 -12.55 14.98
N GLY A 525 42.91 -11.99 16.12
CA GLY A 525 42.37 -12.32 17.44
C GLY A 525 40.91 -11.89 17.64
N GLY A 526 40.53 -10.72 17.14
CA GLY A 526 39.14 -10.23 17.15
C GLY A 526 38.25 -10.89 16.08
N GLY A 527 38.84 -11.31 14.96
CA GLY A 527 38.15 -11.97 13.85
C GLY A 527 37.77 -13.43 14.11
N GLY A 528 38.47 -14.13 15.01
CA GLY A 528 38.29 -15.56 15.23
C GLY A 528 37.01 -15.96 15.97
N GLU A 529 36.71 -15.30 17.10
CA GLU A 529 35.65 -15.73 18.01
C GLU A 529 34.53 -14.67 18.10
N LYS A 530 34.84 -13.45 18.55
CA LYS A 530 33.85 -12.38 18.74
C LYS A 530 33.12 -11.97 17.45
N SER A 531 33.80 -12.02 16.30
CA SER A 531 33.16 -11.76 15.00
C SER A 531 32.22 -12.89 14.58
N VAL A 532 32.54 -14.14 14.92
CA VAL A 532 31.67 -15.32 14.67
C VAL A 532 30.47 -15.31 15.62
N GLU A 533 30.64 -14.93 16.88
CA GLU A 533 29.54 -14.70 17.82
C GLU A 533 28.62 -13.58 17.35
N PHE A 534 29.16 -12.43 16.91
CA PHE A 534 28.38 -11.30 16.42
C PHE A 534 27.60 -11.64 15.13
N VAL A 535 28.22 -12.38 14.19
CA VAL A 535 27.53 -12.86 12.98
C VAL A 535 26.45 -13.90 13.34
N ASN A 536 26.73 -14.86 14.22
CA ASN A 536 25.73 -15.83 14.68
C ASN A 536 24.57 -15.17 15.45
N MET A 537 24.80 -14.06 16.14
CA MET A 537 23.76 -13.26 16.81
C MET A 537 22.93 -12.41 15.82
N LEU A 538 23.49 -12.06 14.66
CA LEU A 538 22.81 -11.29 13.60
C LEU A 538 22.08 -12.16 12.56
N ILE A 539 22.46 -13.43 12.38
CA ILE A 539 21.77 -14.37 11.47
C ILE A 539 20.25 -14.49 11.78
N PRO A 540 19.79 -14.60 13.04
CA PRO A 540 18.37 -14.57 13.39
C PRO A 540 17.62 -13.27 13.06
N LEU A 541 18.34 -12.16 12.85
CA LEU A 541 17.78 -10.82 12.59
C LEU A 541 17.56 -10.53 11.08
N GLY A 542 17.75 -11.52 10.20
CA GLY A 542 17.33 -11.45 8.79
C GLY A 542 18.21 -10.61 7.86
N LEU A 543 19.43 -10.24 8.29
CA LEU A 543 20.36 -9.40 7.52
C LEU A 543 21.22 -10.20 6.52
N GLU A 544 20.60 -11.05 5.69
CA GLU A 544 21.29 -11.85 4.66
C GLU A 544 22.04 -11.01 3.59
N ARG A 545 21.84 -9.69 3.52
CA ARG A 545 22.34 -8.82 2.45
C ARG A 545 23.75 -8.22 2.64
N VAL A 546 24.44 -8.47 3.75
CA VAL A 546 25.79 -7.92 4.01
C VAL A 546 26.92 -8.91 3.63
N LEU A 547 26.58 -10.15 3.29
CA LEU A 547 27.52 -11.25 2.99
C LEU A 547 28.16 -11.18 1.58
N THR A 548 28.82 -10.05 1.29
CA THR A 548 29.88 -9.95 0.25
C THR A 548 31.17 -9.33 0.79
N GLN A 549 31.26 -9.10 2.11
CA GLN A 549 32.42 -8.50 2.77
C GLN A 549 33.65 -9.44 2.84
N GLU A 550 33.47 -10.75 2.61
CA GLU A 550 34.58 -11.71 2.54
C GLU A 550 35.58 -11.39 1.43
N TYR A 551 35.12 -10.93 0.25
CA TYR A 551 36.01 -10.61 -0.87
C TYR A 551 36.98 -9.49 -0.49
N TYR A 552 36.45 -8.33 -0.07
CA TYR A 552 37.26 -7.18 0.34
C TYR A 552 38.14 -7.49 1.57
N PHE A 553 37.66 -8.27 2.54
CA PHE A 553 38.50 -8.69 3.67
C PHE A 553 39.63 -9.63 3.22
N SER A 554 39.36 -10.56 2.32
CA SER A 554 40.38 -11.46 1.76
C SER A 554 41.41 -10.73 0.90
N GLU A 555 40.99 -9.71 0.14
CA GLU A 555 41.85 -8.91 -0.72
C GLU A 555 42.70 -7.93 0.09
N VAL A 556 42.13 -7.26 1.10
CA VAL A 556 42.90 -6.44 2.06
C VAL A 556 43.91 -7.31 2.81
N LEU A 557 43.52 -8.51 3.28
CA LEU A 557 44.47 -9.45 3.90
C LEU A 557 45.50 -10.01 2.93
N ALA A 558 45.19 -10.16 1.64
CA ALA A 558 46.16 -10.59 0.62
C ALA A 558 47.19 -9.48 0.35
N ASN A 559 46.72 -8.25 0.12
CA ASN A 559 47.56 -7.08 -0.10
C ASN A 559 48.45 -6.78 1.12
N LEU A 560 47.90 -6.88 2.33
CA LEU A 560 48.66 -6.70 3.57
C LEU A 560 49.69 -7.82 3.81
N LYS A 561 49.41 -9.06 3.39
CA LYS A 561 50.40 -10.16 3.38
C LYS A 561 51.50 -9.95 2.35
N ILE A 562 51.16 -9.41 1.16
CA ILE A 562 52.14 -9.05 0.13
C ILE A 562 53.04 -7.92 0.66
N GLN A 563 52.46 -6.89 1.29
CA GLN A 563 53.21 -5.80 1.91
C GLN A 563 54.13 -6.29 3.03
N VAL A 564 53.67 -7.16 3.94
CA VAL A 564 54.54 -7.77 4.96
C VAL A 564 55.65 -8.61 4.33
N ALA A 565 55.39 -9.32 3.22
CA ALA A 565 56.42 -10.07 2.50
C ALA A 565 57.46 -9.16 1.80
N GLN A 566 57.04 -8.01 1.28
CA GLN A 566 57.93 -6.98 0.72
C GLN A 566 58.79 -6.34 1.80
N MET A 567 58.17 -5.80 2.86
CA MET A 567 58.87 -5.15 3.97
C MET A 567 59.82 -6.12 4.71
N THR A 568 59.48 -7.41 4.84
CA THR A 568 60.40 -8.41 5.41
C THR A 568 61.56 -8.79 4.47
N HIS A 569 61.40 -8.66 3.15
CA HIS A 569 62.51 -8.78 2.20
C HIS A 569 63.44 -7.56 2.27
N GLU A 570 62.88 -6.35 2.36
CA GLU A 570 63.62 -5.10 2.56
C GLU A 570 64.41 -5.14 3.89
N LEU A 571 63.77 -5.56 4.99
CA LEU A 571 64.42 -5.79 6.28
C LEU A 571 65.58 -6.80 6.20
N GLN A 572 65.48 -7.82 5.34
CA GLN A 572 66.59 -8.75 5.09
C GLN A 572 67.69 -8.15 4.21
N ALA A 573 67.37 -7.25 3.28
CA ALA A 573 68.34 -6.55 2.46
C ALA A 573 69.15 -5.54 3.30
N GLU A 574 68.48 -4.72 4.13
CA GLU A 574 69.16 -3.79 5.03
C GLU A 574 69.99 -4.50 6.11
N LYS A 575 69.53 -5.66 6.62
CA LYS A 575 70.36 -6.49 7.53
C LYS A 575 71.64 -7.00 6.86
N ARG A 576 71.64 -7.32 5.57
CA ARG A 576 72.86 -7.73 4.83
C ARG A 576 73.81 -6.54 4.64
N LYS A 577 73.28 -5.38 4.22
CA LYS A 577 74.07 -4.14 4.12
C LYS A 577 74.70 -3.75 5.45
N LEU A 578 73.95 -3.87 6.56
CA LEU A 578 74.47 -3.59 7.90
C LEU A 578 75.66 -4.51 8.24
N THR A 579 75.57 -5.82 7.98
CA THR A 579 76.71 -6.74 8.20
C THR A 579 77.90 -6.47 7.29
N GLU A 580 77.66 -6.00 6.06
CA GLU A 580 78.71 -5.62 5.10
C GLU A 580 79.45 -4.35 5.55
N VAL A 581 78.71 -3.32 5.97
CA VAL A 581 79.24 -2.05 6.53
C VAL A 581 79.87 -2.24 7.92
N GLN A 582 79.54 -3.32 8.64
CA GLN A 582 80.24 -3.72 9.87
C GLN A 582 81.59 -4.38 9.56
N ALA A 583 81.65 -5.30 8.60
CA ALA A 583 82.92 -5.92 8.17
C ALA A 583 83.90 -4.87 7.60
N GLN A 584 83.41 -3.98 6.74
CA GLN A 584 84.21 -2.87 6.20
C GLN A 584 84.76 -1.94 7.29
N LEU A 585 84.06 -1.78 8.42
CA LEU A 585 84.58 -1.01 9.56
C LEU A 585 85.72 -1.75 10.26
N ALA A 586 85.57 -3.05 10.53
CA ALA A 586 86.59 -3.84 11.21
C ALA A 586 87.92 -3.84 10.41
N ASP A 587 87.84 -3.93 9.08
CA ASP A 587 89.00 -3.77 8.20
C ASP A 587 89.61 -2.37 8.26
N LYS A 588 88.77 -1.32 8.28
CA LYS A 588 89.26 0.08 8.40
C LYS A 588 89.86 0.39 9.78
N ASP A 589 89.34 -0.18 10.86
CA ASP A 589 89.93 -0.07 12.20
C ASP A 589 91.27 -0.83 12.29
N ARG A 590 91.43 -1.96 11.58
CA ARG A 590 92.73 -2.66 11.43
C ARG A 590 93.75 -1.83 10.65
N GLU A 591 93.36 -1.29 9.49
CA GLU A 591 94.21 -0.38 8.70
C GLU A 591 94.66 0.84 9.52
N LEU A 592 93.72 1.45 10.25
CA LEU A 592 93.96 2.62 11.11
C LEU A 592 94.86 2.28 12.30
N LEU A 593 94.72 1.09 12.90
CA LEU A 593 95.63 0.61 13.94
C LEU A 593 97.05 0.43 13.39
N SER A 594 97.23 -0.20 12.22
CA SER A 594 98.54 -0.32 11.57
C SER A 594 99.14 1.06 11.29
N ALA A 595 98.42 1.94 10.59
CA ALA A 595 98.93 3.26 10.23
C ALA A 595 99.31 4.13 11.45
N ARG A 596 98.62 3.96 12.59
CA ARG A 596 99.02 4.60 13.86
C ARG A 596 100.29 4.00 14.45
N THR A 597 100.53 2.70 14.30
CA THR A 597 101.67 2.02 14.92
C THR A 597 102.91 2.12 14.05
N ASP A 598 102.76 2.17 12.73
CA ASP A 598 103.78 2.63 11.78
C ASP A 598 104.24 4.07 12.11
N LEU A 599 103.30 4.99 12.34
CA LEU A 599 103.60 6.38 12.75
C LEU A 599 104.30 6.44 14.13
N SER A 600 103.89 5.57 15.08
CA SER A 600 104.51 5.43 16.40
C SER A 600 105.95 4.92 16.31
N ALA A 601 106.18 3.90 15.47
CA ALA A 601 107.47 3.25 15.26
C ALA A 601 108.51 4.20 14.66
N VAL A 602 108.12 5.06 13.71
CA VAL A 602 108.99 6.10 13.11
C VAL A 602 109.53 7.10 14.14
N ALA A 603 108.85 7.27 15.29
CA ALA A 603 109.25 8.21 16.34
C ALA A 603 110.10 7.57 17.47
N LYS A 604 110.49 6.29 17.35
CA LYS A 604 111.04 5.48 18.46
C LYS A 604 112.31 4.71 18.09
N ASP A 605 113.08 4.31 19.10
CA ASP A 605 114.31 3.53 18.91
C ASP A 605 114.01 2.14 18.35
N SER A 606 114.86 1.64 17.47
CA SER A 606 114.59 0.51 16.56
C SER A 606 114.12 -0.79 17.25
N VAL A 607 114.61 -1.09 18.46
CA VAL A 607 114.15 -2.25 19.24
C VAL A 607 112.71 -2.05 19.72
N THR A 608 112.41 -0.90 20.32
CA THR A 608 111.06 -0.57 20.82
C THR A 608 110.04 -0.43 19.70
N ALA A 609 110.45 0.13 18.55
CA ALA A 609 109.65 0.18 17.33
C ALA A 609 109.27 -1.22 16.82
N LEU A 610 110.23 -2.16 16.81
CA LEU A 610 109.98 -3.55 16.41
C LEU A 610 109.12 -4.34 17.41
N GLU A 611 109.16 -4.00 18.71
CA GLU A 611 108.29 -4.61 19.72
C GLU A 611 106.85 -4.09 19.61
N GLU A 612 106.65 -2.79 19.38
CA GLU A 612 105.32 -2.21 19.15
C GLU A 612 104.69 -2.79 17.88
N LEU A 613 105.39 -2.80 16.74
CA LEU A 613 104.88 -3.34 15.48
C LEU A 613 104.49 -4.83 15.60
N LYS A 614 105.31 -5.64 16.30
CA LYS A 614 104.96 -7.04 16.61
C LYS A 614 103.72 -7.16 17.49
N SER A 615 103.56 -6.29 18.49
CA SER A 615 102.38 -6.31 19.35
C SER A 615 101.11 -6.00 18.55
N THR A 616 101.20 -5.13 17.55
CA THR A 616 100.03 -4.67 16.79
C THR A 616 99.68 -5.61 15.64
N ASP A 617 100.68 -6.22 14.98
CA ASP A 617 100.49 -7.36 14.08
C ASP A 617 99.84 -8.55 14.81
N GLN A 618 100.23 -8.84 16.05
CA GLN A 618 99.59 -9.89 16.86
C GLN A 618 98.11 -9.59 17.16
N LEU A 619 97.75 -8.33 17.42
CA LEU A 619 96.36 -7.89 17.64
C LEU A 619 95.52 -7.96 16.36
N ILE A 620 96.03 -7.42 15.23
CA ILE A 620 95.37 -7.51 13.92
C ILE A 620 95.18 -8.98 13.53
N SER A 621 96.24 -9.79 13.65
CA SER A 621 96.20 -11.24 13.42
C SER A 621 95.24 -11.98 14.34
N ALA A 622 94.98 -11.49 15.56
CA ALA A 622 93.99 -12.07 16.47
C ALA A 622 92.57 -11.75 16.03
N SER A 623 92.28 -10.48 15.73
CA SER A 623 90.99 -10.03 15.23
C SER A 623 90.58 -10.75 13.91
N VAL A 624 91.52 -10.89 12.97
CA VAL A 624 91.27 -11.62 11.70
C VAL A 624 91.04 -13.12 11.95
N ARG A 625 91.69 -13.73 12.95
CA ARG A 625 91.43 -15.13 13.34
C ARG A 625 90.03 -15.30 13.94
N GLU A 626 89.61 -14.37 14.78
CA GLU A 626 88.29 -14.37 15.44
C GLU A 626 87.14 -14.26 14.42
N GLU A 627 87.21 -13.31 13.48
CA GLU A 627 86.24 -13.21 12.38
C GLU A 627 86.22 -14.46 11.48
N LEU A 628 87.40 -15.04 11.19
CA LEU A 628 87.51 -16.26 10.41
C LEU A 628 86.92 -17.48 11.14
N GLU A 629 86.98 -17.52 12.48
CA GLU A 629 86.29 -18.53 13.29
C GLU A 629 84.78 -18.27 13.38
N ALA A 630 84.34 -17.02 13.52
CA ALA A 630 82.94 -16.62 13.48
C ALA A 630 82.29 -16.97 12.12
N ALA A 631 82.95 -16.66 11.00
CA ALA A 631 82.49 -17.01 9.66
C ALA A 631 82.42 -18.54 9.45
N ARG A 632 83.41 -19.30 9.94
CA ARG A 632 83.36 -20.77 9.97
C ARG A 632 82.18 -21.28 10.80
N LEU A 633 81.86 -20.64 11.93
CA LEU A 633 80.74 -21.01 12.78
C LEU A 633 79.40 -20.70 12.10
N GLN A 634 79.26 -19.55 11.44
CA GLN A 634 78.11 -19.23 10.60
C GLN A 634 77.92 -20.26 9.46
N ILE A 635 78.99 -20.65 8.77
CA ILE A 635 78.94 -21.67 7.72
C ILE A 635 78.48 -23.03 8.27
N ARG A 636 78.98 -23.46 9.44
CA ARG A 636 78.49 -24.70 10.10
C ARG A 636 77.02 -24.62 10.50
N ASN A 637 76.58 -23.46 11.00
CA ASN A 637 75.17 -23.25 11.34
C ASN A 637 74.29 -23.32 10.09
N LEU A 638 74.71 -22.69 8.99
CA LEU A 638 73.99 -22.74 7.70
C LEU A 638 74.01 -24.13 7.06
N SER A 639 75.09 -24.91 7.19
CA SER A 639 75.10 -26.30 6.71
C SER A 639 74.18 -27.19 7.54
N ALA A 640 74.20 -27.06 8.88
CA ALA A 640 73.26 -27.75 9.76
C ALA A 640 71.79 -27.35 9.45
N ASP A 641 71.53 -26.07 9.16
CA ASP A 641 70.21 -25.60 8.74
C ASP A 641 69.78 -26.19 7.39
N LEU A 642 70.71 -26.35 6.44
CA LEU A 642 70.45 -27.02 5.17
C LEU A 642 70.21 -28.53 5.35
N GLU A 643 70.98 -29.20 6.21
CA GLU A 643 70.77 -30.62 6.57
C GLU A 643 69.43 -30.83 7.30
N ASN A 644 69.04 -29.91 8.18
CA ASN A 644 67.72 -29.90 8.83
C ASN A 644 66.59 -29.68 7.81
N ARG A 645 66.76 -28.78 6.84
CA ARG A 645 65.78 -28.55 5.76
C ARG A 645 65.70 -29.72 4.78
N GLN A 646 66.84 -30.33 4.44
CA GLN A 646 66.91 -31.52 3.58
C GLN A 646 66.30 -32.74 4.26
N SER A 647 66.64 -33.03 5.51
CA SER A 647 66.03 -34.11 6.28
C SER A 647 64.54 -33.87 6.53
N SER A 648 64.11 -32.63 6.81
CA SER A 648 62.70 -32.27 6.86
C SER A 648 61.97 -32.47 5.52
N LEU A 649 62.61 -32.18 4.40
CA LEU A 649 62.06 -32.41 3.05
C LEU A 649 62.00 -33.91 2.72
N ILE A 650 63.04 -34.68 3.03
CA ILE A 650 63.08 -36.13 2.90
C ILE A 650 61.98 -36.77 3.76
N ASN A 651 61.83 -36.33 5.02
CA ASN A 651 60.75 -36.77 5.89
C ASN A 651 59.37 -36.41 5.34
N ALA A 652 59.18 -35.21 4.78
CA ALA A 652 57.93 -34.81 4.15
C ALA A 652 57.63 -35.59 2.85
N LEU A 653 58.66 -35.96 2.08
CA LEU A 653 58.52 -36.82 0.89
C LEU A 653 58.21 -38.27 1.29
N LEU A 654 58.84 -38.80 2.35
CA LEU A 654 58.52 -40.11 2.93
C LEU A 654 57.13 -40.12 3.57
N GLU A 655 56.68 -39.04 4.23
CA GLU A 655 55.28 -38.87 4.67
C GLU A 655 54.34 -38.87 3.46
N LYS A 656 54.65 -38.13 2.39
CA LYS A 656 53.83 -38.07 1.17
C LYS A 656 53.76 -39.42 0.45
N ASP A 657 54.86 -40.17 0.36
CA ASP A 657 54.88 -41.48 -0.30
C ASP A 657 54.33 -42.61 0.60
N LYS A 658 54.39 -42.48 1.94
CA LYS A 658 53.56 -43.28 2.86
C LYS A 658 52.07 -42.99 2.67
N LEU A 659 51.67 -41.72 2.62
CA LEU A 659 50.28 -41.31 2.38
C LEU A 659 49.78 -41.72 0.98
N ARG A 660 50.67 -41.85 -0.02
CA ARG A 660 50.34 -42.46 -1.31
C ARG A 660 50.09 -43.96 -1.18
N LYS A 661 50.98 -44.70 -0.51
CA LYS A 661 50.75 -46.13 -0.22
C LYS A 661 49.45 -46.34 0.57
N GLU A 662 49.22 -45.61 1.65
CA GLU A 662 47.95 -45.64 2.38
C GLU A 662 46.75 -45.28 1.49
N LEU A 663 46.88 -44.34 0.55
CA LEU A 663 45.80 -43.97 -0.37
C LEU A 663 45.55 -45.04 -1.45
N ASP A 664 46.59 -45.74 -1.90
CA ASP A 664 46.51 -46.79 -2.91
C ASP A 664 46.05 -48.12 -2.29
N GLU A 665 46.51 -48.47 -1.08
CA GLU A 665 45.92 -49.51 -0.22
C GLU A 665 44.42 -49.24 0.04
N VAL A 666 44.03 -47.97 0.23
CA VAL A 666 42.62 -47.54 0.40
C VAL A 666 41.87 -47.42 -0.95
N LYS A 667 42.52 -47.68 -2.10
CA LYS A 667 41.86 -47.93 -3.41
C LYS A 667 41.74 -49.42 -3.69
N GLU A 668 42.77 -50.22 -3.41
CA GLU A 668 42.77 -51.69 -3.55
C GLU A 668 41.74 -52.31 -2.59
N GLY A 669 41.76 -51.90 -1.31
CA GLY A 669 40.69 -52.17 -0.33
C GLY A 669 39.36 -51.44 -0.59
N ARG A 670 39.19 -50.89 -1.80
CA ARG A 670 37.94 -50.36 -2.36
C ARG A 670 37.50 -51.08 -3.64
N GLN A 671 38.35 -51.94 -4.21
CA GLN A 671 37.99 -52.89 -5.27
C GLN A 671 37.42 -54.18 -4.68
N ASP A 672 37.95 -54.64 -3.54
CA ASP A 672 37.29 -55.68 -2.74
C ASP A 672 36.11 -55.07 -1.95
N GLY A 673 34.90 -55.22 -2.51
CA GLY A 673 33.74 -54.44 -2.13
C GLY A 673 33.04 -54.88 -0.82
N ALA A 674 33.26 -54.13 0.26
CA ALA A 674 32.35 -54.05 1.40
C ALA A 674 32.39 -52.66 2.08
N GLU A 675 31.34 -51.84 1.93
CA GLU A 675 31.28 -50.52 2.57
C GLU A 675 30.96 -50.64 4.08
N SER A 676 32.00 -50.73 4.91
CA SER A 676 31.89 -50.55 6.36
C SER A 676 31.85 -49.06 6.73
N SER A 677 30.86 -48.67 7.54
CA SER A 677 30.71 -47.30 8.07
C SER A 677 31.95 -46.80 8.82
N GLU A 678 32.74 -47.71 9.41
CA GLU A 678 34.00 -47.37 10.06
C GLU A 678 35.00 -46.68 9.11
N VAL A 679 34.99 -47.00 7.81
CA VAL A 679 35.94 -46.42 6.85
C VAL A 679 35.66 -44.93 6.62
N SER A 680 34.39 -44.52 6.71
CA SER A 680 34.00 -43.11 6.66
C SER A 680 34.43 -42.38 7.93
N GLN A 681 34.12 -42.91 9.12
CA GLN A 681 34.56 -42.29 10.38
C GLN A 681 36.08 -42.25 10.52
N LYS A 682 36.81 -43.32 10.13
CA LYS A 682 38.29 -43.33 10.12
C LYS A 682 38.89 -42.35 9.10
N ARG A 683 38.14 -41.95 8.06
CA ARG A 683 38.52 -40.86 7.14
C ARG A 683 38.23 -39.49 7.73
N GLU A 684 37.09 -39.30 8.39
CA GLU A 684 36.75 -38.05 9.09
C GLU A 684 37.73 -37.78 10.24
N ASP A 685 38.04 -38.78 11.07
CA ASP A 685 39.10 -38.75 12.09
C ASP A 685 40.47 -38.39 11.51
N LYS A 686 40.83 -38.93 10.34
CA LYS A 686 42.09 -38.57 9.65
C LYS A 686 42.04 -37.14 9.13
N ILE A 687 40.91 -36.67 8.60
CA ILE A 687 40.73 -35.29 8.14
C ILE A 687 40.81 -34.31 9.33
N GLU A 688 40.21 -34.64 10.47
CA GLU A 688 40.28 -33.89 11.73
C GLU A 688 41.73 -33.82 12.25
N LYS A 689 42.43 -34.97 12.31
CA LYS A 689 43.85 -35.03 12.71
C LYS A 689 44.79 -34.31 11.74
N LEU A 690 44.47 -34.30 10.44
CA LEU A 690 45.19 -33.51 9.43
C LEU A 690 44.92 -32.00 9.58
N ARG A 691 43.69 -31.59 9.88
CA ARG A 691 43.33 -30.19 10.22
C ARG A 691 44.04 -29.73 11.50
N ALA A 692 44.07 -30.57 12.53
CA ALA A 692 44.80 -30.31 13.78
C ALA A 692 46.31 -30.15 13.52
N ARG A 693 46.95 -31.08 12.79
CA ARG A 693 48.36 -30.97 12.39
C ARG A 693 48.65 -29.77 11.47
N LEU A 694 47.69 -29.31 10.67
CA LEU A 694 47.81 -28.07 9.90
C LEU A 694 47.81 -26.84 10.81
N LYS A 695 46.90 -26.77 11.78
CA LYS A 695 46.82 -25.70 12.78
C LYS A 695 48.07 -25.67 13.67
N GLU A 696 48.60 -26.84 14.02
CA GLU A 696 49.86 -27.03 14.73
C GLU A 696 51.07 -26.58 13.89
N ARG A 697 51.19 -27.00 12.62
CA ARG A 697 52.26 -26.54 11.71
C ARG A 697 52.19 -25.01 11.47
N GLN A 698 51.01 -24.41 11.45
CA GLN A 698 50.86 -22.94 11.41
C GLN A 698 51.36 -22.27 12.70
N SER A 699 51.02 -22.82 13.87
CA SER A 699 51.49 -22.33 15.18
C SER A 699 53.01 -22.45 15.34
N VAL A 700 53.60 -23.59 14.94
CA VAL A 700 55.06 -23.81 14.93
C VAL A 700 55.76 -22.85 13.96
N ARG A 701 55.18 -22.58 12.78
CA ARG A 701 55.72 -21.59 11.83
C ARG A 701 55.70 -20.17 12.40
N PHE A 702 54.69 -19.82 13.20
CA PHE A 702 54.65 -18.55 13.94
C PHE A 702 55.73 -18.48 15.04
N ARG A 703 55.86 -19.53 15.87
CA ARG A 703 56.89 -19.59 16.90
C ARG A 703 58.32 -19.50 16.33
N HIS A 704 58.59 -20.16 15.21
CA HIS A 704 59.93 -20.17 14.63
C HIS A 704 60.38 -18.80 14.11
N ILE A 705 59.43 -17.93 13.72
CA ILE A 705 59.70 -16.52 13.35
C ILE A 705 60.04 -15.70 14.60
N LEU A 706 59.28 -15.89 15.69
CA LEU A 706 59.48 -15.19 16.97
C LEU A 706 60.74 -15.62 17.74
N GLN A 707 61.45 -16.67 17.30
CA GLN A 707 62.61 -17.22 18.01
C GLN A 707 63.98 -16.76 17.47
N ILE A 708 64.02 -15.91 16.44
CA ILE A 708 65.26 -15.31 15.92
C ILE A 708 65.56 -14.02 16.70
N SER A 709 66.04 -14.17 17.93
CA SER A 709 66.53 -13.07 18.77
C SER A 709 67.78 -13.51 19.53
N PRO A 710 68.97 -12.91 19.26
CA PRO A 710 70.20 -13.29 19.94
C PRO A 710 70.22 -12.80 21.39
N LYS A 711 70.85 -13.59 22.27
CA LYS A 711 71.26 -13.22 23.63
C LYS A 711 72.80 -13.22 23.71
N SER A 712 73.34 -12.63 24.79
CA SER A 712 74.73 -12.14 24.93
C SER A 712 75.04 -11.01 23.91
N GLU A 713 75.78 -9.95 24.25
CA GLU A 713 76.94 -9.84 25.16
C GLU A 713 76.81 -8.78 26.32
N PRO A 714 77.83 -8.52 27.18
CA PRO A 714 77.59 -8.21 28.61
C PRO A 714 78.02 -6.81 29.16
N ASP A 715 77.70 -6.64 30.46
CA ASP A 715 78.33 -5.85 31.54
C ASP A 715 78.49 -4.31 31.51
N ALA A 716 77.70 -3.67 32.41
CA ALA A 716 78.02 -2.53 33.29
C ALA A 716 78.15 -1.09 32.69
N PRO A 717 78.05 -0.01 33.52
CA PRO A 717 77.84 0.07 34.97
C PRO A 717 76.57 0.85 35.42
N GLU A 718 76.45 1.12 36.73
CA GLU A 718 75.29 1.68 37.42
C GLU A 718 75.20 3.23 37.48
N SER A 719 73.96 3.75 37.53
CA SER A 719 73.40 4.85 38.38
C SER A 719 74.14 6.21 38.55
N PRO A 720 73.39 7.33 38.55
CA PRO A 720 72.79 7.80 39.82
C PRO A 720 71.34 8.33 39.72
N GLU A 721 70.78 8.75 40.86
CA GLU A 721 69.33 8.96 41.10
C GLU A 721 68.82 10.41 40.98
N LEU A 722 67.57 10.55 40.50
CA LEU A 722 66.53 11.53 40.94
C LEU A 722 66.79 13.06 40.67
N PRO A 723 65.79 13.99 40.80
CA PRO A 723 64.48 13.85 41.48
C PRO A 723 63.19 14.41 40.80
N ALA A 724 62.05 13.90 41.31
CA ALA A 724 60.78 14.57 41.67
C ALA A 724 59.96 15.45 40.67
N GLU A 725 58.76 14.94 40.34
CA GLU A 725 57.42 15.59 40.48
C GLU A 725 57.05 16.91 39.73
N PRO A 726 55.75 17.30 39.68
CA PRO A 726 54.52 16.50 39.71
C PRO A 726 53.54 16.85 38.55
N ARG A 727 52.41 16.12 38.44
CA ARG A 727 51.17 16.68 37.86
C ARG A 727 49.98 16.42 38.78
N ALA A 728 49.15 17.45 38.94
CA ALA A 728 48.14 17.53 39.99
C ALA A 728 46.81 16.85 39.64
N SER A 729 46.04 16.55 40.69
CA SER A 729 44.65 16.10 40.65
C SER A 729 43.65 17.27 40.55
N MET A 730 42.42 16.98 40.08
CA MET A 730 41.12 17.59 40.43
C MET A 730 40.05 17.16 39.39
N LEU A 731 38.73 17.19 39.64
CA LEU A 731 37.88 16.74 40.76
C LEU A 731 36.41 16.90 40.32
N TYR A 732 35.48 16.16 40.94
CA TYR A 732 34.02 16.11 40.68
C TYR A 732 33.60 15.42 39.35
N ASP A 733 32.64 14.48 39.25
CA ASP A 733 31.46 14.05 40.06
C ASP A 733 30.12 14.73 39.70
N SER A 734 29.01 14.00 39.89
CA SER A 734 27.57 14.31 39.69
C SER A 734 26.86 13.69 38.47
N ASP A 735 26.02 12.67 38.74
CA ASP A 735 24.74 12.37 38.05
C ASP A 735 23.76 13.58 38.30
N PRO A 736 22.69 13.86 37.51
CA PRO A 736 21.57 12.90 37.35
C PRO A 736 20.74 12.96 36.03
N LYS A 737 19.80 12.01 35.92
CA LYS A 737 18.72 11.88 34.91
C LYS A 737 17.76 13.09 34.87
N PRO A 738 17.02 13.30 33.75
CA PRO A 738 15.58 12.96 33.84
C PRO A 738 14.90 12.37 32.57
N ARG A 739 14.00 11.41 32.85
CA ARG A 739 12.69 11.10 32.22
C ARG A 739 12.42 11.46 30.73
N LEU A 740 12.00 10.44 29.98
CA LEU A 740 10.74 10.46 29.20
C LEU A 740 9.92 9.20 29.51
N MET A 741 8.62 9.19 29.17
CA MET A 741 7.66 8.16 29.62
C MET A 741 7.22 7.20 28.51
N ALA A 742 6.99 5.93 28.88
CA ALA A 742 6.23 4.95 28.11
C ALA A 742 5.54 3.92 29.04
N PRO A 743 4.20 3.89 29.11
CA PRO A 743 3.43 2.77 29.66
C PRO A 743 3.13 1.69 28.59
N PRO A 744 2.71 0.46 28.96
CA PRO A 744 3.12 -0.74 28.21
C PRO A 744 2.00 -1.55 27.54
N CYS A 745 2.38 -2.35 26.53
CA CYS A 745 1.68 -3.57 26.13
C CYS A 745 2.67 -4.73 25.91
N HIS A 746 2.47 -5.84 26.64
CA HIS A 746 2.95 -7.17 26.25
C HIS A 746 1.90 -7.83 25.32
N PRO A 747 2.06 -9.10 24.90
CA PRO A 747 3.06 -9.55 23.93
C PRO A 747 2.39 -10.30 22.75
N HIS A 748 3.15 -10.69 21.72
CA HIS A 748 2.97 -12.02 21.10
C HIS A 748 4.14 -12.41 20.18
N THR A 749 5.10 -13.13 20.77
CA THR A 749 5.69 -14.39 20.25
C THR A 749 5.98 -14.51 18.75
N PHE A 750 7.27 -14.46 18.38
CA PHE A 750 7.79 -15.04 17.13
C PHE A 750 9.05 -15.89 17.38
N SER A 751 8.84 -17.20 17.47
CA SER A 751 9.80 -18.30 17.25
C SER A 751 8.94 -19.57 17.06
N GLU A 752 9.31 -20.64 16.36
CA GLU A 752 10.60 -21.01 15.78
C GLU A 752 10.38 -21.87 14.51
N ARG A 753 11.45 -22.24 13.78
CA ARG A 753 11.37 -23.23 12.68
C ARG A 753 12.50 -24.25 12.75
N GLN A 754 12.14 -25.54 12.77
CA GLN A 754 12.63 -26.61 11.85
C GLN A 754 12.12 -28.00 12.30
N PRO A 755 12.25 -29.09 11.51
CA PRO A 755 12.62 -29.19 10.09
C PRO A 755 11.66 -30.06 9.22
N ARG A 756 11.84 -29.93 7.89
CA ARG A 756 11.58 -30.92 6.80
C ARG A 756 10.45 -31.96 6.93
N HIS A 757 9.46 -31.88 6.02
CA HIS A 757 8.80 -33.06 5.43
C HIS A 757 8.63 -32.88 3.90
N LYS A 758 8.40 -33.98 3.16
CA LYS A 758 8.52 -34.03 1.69
C LYS A 758 7.25 -33.66 0.92
N GLU A 759 7.35 -32.61 0.10
CA GLU A 759 6.54 -32.35 -1.12
C GLU A 759 4.99 -32.19 -0.94
N PRO A 760 4.11 -31.93 -1.96
CA PRO A 760 4.21 -32.25 -3.40
C PRO A 760 3.97 -31.12 -4.43
N VAL A 761 4.19 -31.50 -5.68
CA VAL A 761 3.79 -30.93 -6.99
C VAL A 761 2.69 -29.85 -7.02
N GLN A 762 1.62 -29.96 -6.23
CA GLN A 762 0.44 -29.08 -6.30
C GLN A 762 0.77 -27.58 -6.21
N LYS A 763 1.77 -27.17 -5.40
CA LYS A 763 2.18 -25.75 -5.33
C LYS A 763 2.75 -25.23 -6.66
N LYS A 764 3.46 -26.06 -7.44
CA LYS A 764 3.94 -25.68 -8.78
C LYS A 764 2.78 -25.53 -9.77
N ALA A 765 1.76 -26.39 -9.69
CA ALA A 765 0.56 -26.29 -10.52
C ALA A 765 -0.25 -25.01 -10.20
N TRP A 766 -0.43 -24.68 -8.91
CA TRP A 766 -1.12 -23.45 -8.49
C TRP A 766 -0.37 -22.18 -8.94
N ILE A 767 0.95 -22.14 -8.77
CA ILE A 767 1.79 -21.03 -9.27
C ILE A 767 1.70 -20.90 -10.79
N LYS A 768 1.72 -22.01 -11.54
CA LYS A 768 1.57 -21.97 -13.01
C LYS A 768 0.20 -21.41 -13.43
N SER A 769 -0.88 -21.83 -12.77
CA SER A 769 -2.24 -21.30 -13.05
C SER A 769 -2.39 -19.82 -12.68
N GLN A 770 -1.69 -19.33 -11.65
CA GLN A 770 -1.63 -17.90 -11.34
C GLN A 770 -0.84 -17.11 -12.39
N LEU A 771 0.28 -17.66 -12.89
CA LEU A 771 1.07 -17.03 -13.96
C LEU A 771 0.26 -16.93 -15.26
N GLU A 772 -0.38 -18.02 -15.68
CA GLU A 772 -1.21 -18.10 -16.89
C GLU A 772 -2.38 -17.09 -16.87
N LYS A 773 -3.00 -16.88 -15.70
CA LYS A 773 -4.01 -15.82 -15.51
C LYS A 773 -3.42 -14.42 -15.63
N SER A 774 -2.26 -14.16 -15.02
CA SER A 774 -1.58 -12.86 -15.12
C SER A 774 -1.11 -12.55 -16.54
N GLU A 775 -0.74 -13.57 -17.32
CA GLU A 775 -0.40 -13.44 -18.74
C GLU A 775 -1.63 -13.14 -19.61
N GLN A 776 -2.78 -13.77 -19.32
CA GLN A 776 -4.05 -13.47 -19.97
C GLN A 776 -4.57 -12.06 -19.62
N GLU A 777 -4.48 -11.65 -18.35
CA GLU A 777 -4.78 -10.28 -17.92
C GLU A 777 -3.88 -9.25 -18.59
N LYS A 778 -2.57 -9.52 -18.72
CA LYS A 778 -1.64 -8.67 -19.50
C LYS A 778 -2.02 -8.59 -20.97
N TYR A 779 -2.42 -9.70 -21.59
CA TYR A 779 -2.84 -9.71 -23.00
C TYR A 779 -4.12 -8.89 -23.22
N ASP A 780 -5.12 -9.05 -22.35
CA ASP A 780 -6.36 -8.25 -22.41
C ASP A 780 -6.13 -6.78 -22.07
N LEU A 781 -5.20 -6.46 -21.16
CA LEU A 781 -4.77 -5.09 -20.91
C LEU A 781 -4.03 -4.50 -22.11
N GLN A 782 -3.11 -5.22 -22.75
CA GLN A 782 -2.48 -4.79 -24.00
C GLN A 782 -3.50 -4.62 -25.14
N ARG A 783 -4.52 -5.48 -25.22
CA ARG A 783 -5.59 -5.36 -26.21
C ARG A 783 -6.47 -4.13 -25.97
N LYS A 784 -6.82 -3.84 -24.72
CA LYS A 784 -7.56 -2.62 -24.32
C LYS A 784 -6.74 -1.36 -24.52
N LEU A 785 -5.44 -1.41 -24.19
CA LEU A 785 -4.51 -0.29 -24.36
C LEU A 785 -4.28 -0.01 -25.85
N LYS A 786 -4.08 -1.03 -26.67
CA LYS A 786 -3.99 -0.89 -28.15
C LYS A 786 -5.30 -0.40 -28.80
N ALA A 787 -6.46 -0.68 -28.19
CA ALA A 787 -7.73 -0.09 -28.61
C ALA A 787 -7.86 1.39 -28.21
N ALA A 788 -7.27 1.80 -27.08
CA ALA A 788 -7.18 3.20 -26.66
C ALA A 788 -6.09 4.00 -27.43
N GLU A 789 -5.02 3.33 -27.88
CA GLU A 789 -4.00 3.86 -28.81
C GLU A 789 -4.55 4.09 -30.23
N GLY A 790 -5.77 3.62 -30.54
CA GLY A 790 -6.57 4.06 -31.69
C GLY A 790 -7.05 5.51 -31.55
N GLY A 791 -6.11 6.42 -31.26
CA GLY A 791 -6.35 7.73 -30.67
C GLY A 791 -7.02 8.77 -31.55
N GLU A 792 -7.47 8.43 -32.77
CA GLU A 792 -8.15 9.36 -33.68
C GLU A 792 -9.41 9.95 -33.05
N ALA A 793 -10.22 9.15 -32.36
CA ALA A 793 -11.43 9.62 -31.66
C ALA A 793 -11.09 10.61 -30.52
N ALA A 794 -10.08 10.30 -29.71
CA ALA A 794 -9.63 11.16 -28.61
C ALA A 794 -8.96 12.46 -29.12
N ALA A 795 -8.18 12.37 -30.20
CA ALA A 795 -7.55 13.51 -30.85
C ALA A 795 -8.59 14.43 -31.50
N ALA A 796 -9.60 13.87 -32.19
CA ALA A 796 -10.70 14.63 -32.77
C ALA A 796 -11.55 15.32 -31.68
N GLN A 797 -11.87 14.62 -30.59
CA GLN A 797 -12.58 15.20 -29.45
C GLN A 797 -11.77 16.33 -28.79
N LYS A 798 -10.46 16.16 -28.63
CA LYS A 798 -9.56 17.20 -28.10
C LYS A 798 -9.46 18.42 -29.05
N ALA A 799 -9.33 18.20 -30.35
CA ALA A 799 -9.32 19.28 -31.34
C ALA A 799 -10.65 20.08 -31.32
N ALA A 800 -11.78 19.40 -31.13
CA ALA A 800 -13.08 20.04 -30.97
C ALA A 800 -13.16 20.87 -29.67
N SER A 801 -12.71 20.32 -28.52
CA SER A 801 -12.69 21.09 -27.27
C SER A 801 -11.73 22.29 -27.33
N ASP A 802 -10.56 22.14 -27.93
CA ASP A 802 -9.58 23.24 -28.10
C ASP A 802 -10.14 24.37 -28.98
N GLN A 803 -10.99 24.05 -29.95
CA GLN A 803 -11.67 25.05 -30.78
C GLN A 803 -12.80 25.76 -30.02
N ILE A 804 -13.57 25.04 -29.20
CA ILE A 804 -14.60 25.63 -28.32
C ILE A 804 -13.95 26.57 -27.29
N ILE A 805 -12.85 26.14 -26.66
CA ILE A 805 -12.07 26.96 -25.71
C ILE A 805 -11.57 28.26 -26.37
N LYS A 806 -11.04 28.19 -27.61
CA LYS A 806 -10.62 29.38 -28.38
C LYS A 806 -11.78 30.34 -28.68
N ASN A 807 -12.98 29.85 -28.92
CA ASN A 807 -14.16 30.70 -29.11
C ASN A 807 -14.59 31.36 -27.79
N LEU A 808 -14.71 30.60 -26.70
CA LEU A 808 -15.03 31.14 -25.38
C LEU A 808 -13.99 32.15 -24.87
N GLN A 809 -12.71 32.00 -25.24
CA GLN A 809 -11.67 32.98 -24.95
C GLN A 809 -11.87 34.30 -25.74
N ARG A 810 -12.27 34.23 -27.02
CA ARG A 810 -12.62 35.43 -27.82
C ARG A 810 -13.86 36.13 -27.27
N GLU A 811 -14.89 35.36 -26.93
CA GLU A 811 -16.14 35.89 -26.36
C GLU A 811 -15.89 36.57 -25.01
N ASN A 812 -15.12 35.95 -24.12
CA ASN A 812 -14.70 36.59 -22.86
C ASN A 812 -13.85 37.86 -23.09
N ALA A 813 -12.97 37.89 -24.09
CA ALA A 813 -12.21 39.10 -24.42
C ALA A 813 -13.11 40.24 -24.96
N LEU A 814 -14.12 39.91 -25.77
CA LEU A 814 -15.14 40.87 -26.25
C LEU A 814 -16.03 41.37 -25.11
N ILE A 815 -16.46 40.49 -24.21
CA ILE A 815 -17.26 40.86 -23.03
C ILE A 815 -16.43 41.74 -22.08
N ALA A 816 -15.16 41.40 -21.83
CA ALA A 816 -14.27 42.18 -20.97
C ALA A 816 -13.98 43.57 -21.55
N THR A 817 -13.77 43.70 -22.86
CA THR A 817 -13.55 45.01 -23.51
C THR A 817 -14.83 45.85 -23.56
N ALA A 818 -15.99 45.24 -23.82
CA ALA A 818 -17.28 45.93 -23.74
C ALA A 818 -17.63 46.38 -22.31
N TRP A 819 -17.31 45.55 -21.30
CA TRP A 819 -17.49 45.90 -19.88
C TRP A 819 -16.53 47.00 -19.43
N TYR A 820 -15.29 47.01 -19.92
CA TYR A 820 -14.32 48.06 -19.66
C TYR A 820 -14.75 49.40 -20.28
N ASP A 821 -15.22 49.41 -21.53
CA ASP A 821 -15.78 50.60 -22.18
C ASP A 821 -17.03 51.12 -21.42
N LEU A 822 -17.98 50.23 -21.08
CA LEU A 822 -19.14 50.59 -20.27
C LEU A 822 -18.75 51.19 -18.90
N THR A 823 -17.78 50.58 -18.21
CA THR A 823 -17.29 51.07 -16.92
C THR A 823 -16.57 52.41 -17.05
N SER A 824 -15.75 52.59 -18.09
CA SER A 824 -15.07 53.85 -18.42
C SER A 824 -16.08 54.97 -18.75
N ARG A 825 -17.16 54.66 -19.47
CA ARG A 825 -18.29 55.57 -19.70
C ARG A 825 -19.01 55.94 -18.41
N ILE A 826 -19.24 54.98 -17.51
CA ILE A 826 -19.87 55.25 -16.19
C ILE A 826 -18.98 56.15 -15.34
N GLN A 827 -17.67 55.87 -15.26
CA GLN A 827 -16.71 56.67 -14.50
C GLN A 827 -16.52 58.09 -15.07
N SER A 828 -16.41 58.23 -16.40
CA SER A 828 -16.30 59.56 -17.04
C SER A 828 -17.56 60.42 -16.89
N ASN A 829 -18.76 59.82 -16.77
CA ASN A 829 -20.00 60.54 -16.47
C ASN A 829 -20.08 61.11 -15.04
N HIS A 830 -19.13 60.79 -14.14
CA HIS A 830 -19.01 61.50 -12.85
C HIS A 830 -18.19 62.81 -12.94
N VAL A 831 -17.58 63.12 -14.09
CA VAL A 831 -17.05 64.46 -14.35
C VAL A 831 -18.19 65.39 -14.76
N VAL A 832 -18.78 66.08 -13.79
CA VAL A 832 -19.78 67.12 -14.04
C VAL A 832 -19.13 68.29 -14.77
N LEU A 833 -19.23 68.29 -16.10
CA LEU A 833 -18.97 69.48 -16.92
C LEU A 833 -20.06 70.53 -16.64
N GLN A 834 -19.83 71.29 -15.57
CA GLN A 834 -20.67 72.38 -15.08
C GLN A 834 -20.84 73.41 -16.20
N ARG A 835 -21.95 73.33 -16.94
CA ARG A 835 -22.22 74.21 -18.08
C ARG A 835 -22.24 75.65 -17.61
N ARG A 836 -21.24 76.42 -18.06
CA ARG A 836 -21.02 77.82 -17.70
C ARG A 836 -22.29 78.62 -17.98
N ASN A 837 -22.82 79.29 -16.96
CA ASN A 837 -24.18 79.85 -16.98
C ASN A 837 -24.21 81.16 -17.78
N GLU A 838 -24.26 81.07 -19.11
CA GLU A 838 -24.34 82.22 -20.02
C GLU A 838 -25.67 82.98 -19.83
N VAL A 839 -25.56 84.30 -19.64
CA VAL A 839 -26.74 85.18 -19.56
C VAL A 839 -27.49 85.15 -20.90
N PRO A 840 -28.81 84.84 -20.93
CA PRO A 840 -29.54 84.65 -22.17
C PRO A 840 -29.66 85.95 -22.99
N LYS A 841 -28.86 86.03 -24.07
CA LYS A 841 -28.85 87.14 -25.02
C LYS A 841 -30.09 87.15 -25.93
N SER A 842 -30.72 86.00 -26.16
CA SER A 842 -31.96 85.90 -26.96
C SER A 842 -33.22 86.11 -26.12
N TRP A 843 -34.23 86.74 -26.73
CA TRP A 843 -35.55 86.99 -26.11
C TRP A 843 -36.20 85.69 -25.60
N LEU A 844 -36.15 84.63 -26.41
CA LEU A 844 -36.65 83.29 -26.10
C LEU A 844 -35.93 82.63 -24.91
N GLY A 845 -34.64 82.97 -24.68
CA GLY A 845 -33.90 82.52 -23.50
C GLY A 845 -34.36 83.21 -22.23
N LYS A 846 -34.57 84.54 -22.27
CA LYS A 846 -35.11 85.32 -21.14
C LYS A 846 -36.52 84.85 -20.76
N GLN A 847 -37.36 84.57 -21.76
CA GLN A 847 -38.72 84.09 -21.56
C GLN A 847 -38.76 82.75 -20.79
N ARG A 848 -37.89 81.79 -21.15
CA ARG A 848 -37.76 80.50 -20.44
C ARG A 848 -37.24 80.68 -19.01
N GLN A 849 -36.33 81.62 -18.78
CA GLN A 849 -35.82 81.91 -17.44
C GLN A 849 -36.90 82.51 -16.53
N MET A 850 -37.77 83.38 -17.06
CA MET A 850 -38.92 83.93 -16.33
C MET A 850 -39.95 82.85 -15.96
N VAL A 851 -40.29 81.94 -16.88
CA VAL A 851 -41.27 80.86 -16.62
C VAL A 851 -40.77 79.86 -15.57
N ASN A 852 -39.48 79.57 -15.56
CA ASN A 852 -38.88 78.63 -14.58
C ASN A 852 -38.64 79.25 -13.19
N ALA A 853 -38.80 80.56 -13.01
CA ALA A 853 -38.54 81.27 -11.76
C ALA A 853 -39.73 81.21 -10.76
N THR A 854 -40.19 80.00 -10.41
CA THR A 854 -41.16 79.81 -9.32
C THR A 854 -40.44 79.52 -8.00
N PRO A 855 -40.55 80.40 -6.97
CA PRO A 855 -39.94 80.13 -5.67
C PRO A 855 -40.78 79.10 -4.91
N ARG A 856 -40.21 77.95 -4.59
CA ARG A 856 -40.74 77.06 -3.56
C ARG A 856 -40.04 77.33 -2.22
N ARG A 857 -40.84 77.34 -1.17
CA ARG A 857 -40.40 77.17 0.22
C ARG A 857 -39.93 75.73 0.44
#